data_AF-A0A1I3AZ76-F1
#
_entry.id   AF-A0A1I3AZ76-F1
#
_cell.length_a   1.000
_cell.length_b   1.000
_cell.length_c   1.000
_cell.angle_alpha   90.00
_cell.angle_beta   90.00
_cell.angle_gamma   90.00
#
_symmetry.space_group_name_H-M   'P 1'
#
loop_
_entity.id
_entity.type
_entity.pdbx_description
1 polymer ?
#
loop_
_entity_poly.entity_id
_entity_poly.type
_entity_poly.pdbx_seq_one_letter_code
_entity_poly.pdbx_strand_id
1 'polypeptide(L)'
;MCRLARAVLAGVCALVVAASTASVAAADRTDRAEKVASVDGHPVSRDELLFHMRRLAPAVQNELHHKYHLKGTVDWDARVGDRSALERLTSRALEEIRRERATILLADRYGLDVPVGYQAFQAELAAENHRRAEAAATGRPVHGPRRFTAEEYYSHRLTEVRTALKKRLAAKPGGPLGVSDADVRHAYDADRRAWSANATTYRYTRLVVAVPKGASAEATARLKREVTTSGHLADSAGKLRGAELTTGTFHGRSAGPSAHDQELAGVLGRLAPGRISAPVTGANQLTFYELRSRTVDEKAALKAYSPRIRQSLVDRKFAALLRQQEKNTKVEADNTAIAAVDKPALTAAADRADTSGGQRNWPGNSPNRTGGTDYFLDATHGSDTATGTSPTTAWRSLATANAKTFRPGDRILLRAGEQWNDEQLWPKGSGSTGKPITISAYGDPEAGRPYIATNGNVPSPLRADGTKNPQTVGLTGAIVLRNQQYYEINNVELSNDDDFATDITEGAYVRDGIMVSINADLLPAGADSIMDHFRISDVYVHNLDGPSYWQRIHYGAVNFQVFGARSYKDYAPGGYHFKDVRIENNTFENVELHAIQFAFNWFAADGADAGQYDENGKFHEGWEQLWVRTRDLYSRDVYIGHNYAESIGQGAIQLANTKNMTVEYNEVNGFLERYGSVSVALYLWAGADSVMQYNEVYGGPHNEFDGTPWDLEYTNFNVTYQFNYSHDNPAGWMSYMGNSSNSVARYNLSVNDNGVLVKNMLSTNYSPTYFANNTFVYDGADLDYFHDETFLSTVYFLNNVFYNSSKSTQTPWYRRTGALRHAVFSHNDYYEASGTHSAQEPADPSGLRADPMFVGRPDDYVTGAGVERIRQAAAHFRLRSGSPLVDAGRYNPHLGTQDFLGTHVYYGDAPDIGIAESRVGERVDNPVDHDPIEDEPGDGRTNLALGRPVEASSTHPGGNGTLVAANLTDGDDTTRWAAADDAAYPITLDIDLGADTTFDEVYLDEYTDAGTNPRVRTYELQRWDAGAGTWVTFASRDDGIGHDRTVSGFGSVTTSRLRVALTGRISTEVYTPTMTEIAVYRTGG
;
A
#
# COMPACT_ATOMS: atom_id res chain seq x y z
N MET A 1 45.76 -29.40 14.53
CA MET A 1 44.30 -29.31 14.78
C MET A 1 43.52 -28.85 13.54
N CYS A 2 43.93 -27.82 12.78
CA CYS A 2 43.25 -27.40 11.53
C CYS A 2 43.14 -28.46 10.41
N ARG A 3 44.10 -29.39 10.27
CA ARG A 3 44.04 -30.46 9.25
C ARG A 3 43.08 -31.60 9.63
N LEU A 4 42.94 -31.88 10.93
CA LEU A 4 41.99 -32.88 11.44
C LEU A 4 40.54 -32.37 11.34
N ALA A 5 40.31 -31.08 11.64
CA ALA A 5 38.99 -30.46 11.51
C ALA A 5 38.50 -30.41 10.06
N ARG A 6 39.37 -30.09 9.08
CA ARG A 6 39.01 -30.14 7.66
C ARG A 6 38.76 -31.55 7.13
N ALA A 7 39.49 -32.55 7.62
CA ALA A 7 39.27 -33.96 7.24
C ALA A 7 37.98 -34.54 7.86
N VAL A 8 37.65 -34.13 9.09
CA VAL A 8 36.37 -34.49 9.74
C VAL A 8 35.20 -33.79 9.05
N LEU A 9 35.32 -32.50 8.69
CA LEU A 9 34.26 -31.77 7.97
C LEU A 9 34.03 -32.33 6.55
N ALA A 10 35.10 -32.64 5.81
CA ALA A 10 35.01 -33.28 4.50
C ALA A 10 34.47 -34.72 4.57
N GLY A 11 34.84 -35.47 5.62
CA GLY A 11 34.30 -36.81 5.89
C GLY A 11 32.82 -36.79 6.29
N VAL A 12 32.38 -35.80 7.06
CA VAL A 12 30.98 -35.59 7.43
C VAL A 12 30.16 -35.12 6.23
N CYS A 13 30.66 -34.20 5.40
CA CYS A 13 29.98 -33.83 4.15
C CYS A 13 29.89 -35.01 3.16
N ALA A 14 30.93 -35.82 3.03
CA ALA A 14 30.89 -37.01 2.18
C ALA A 14 29.95 -38.10 2.72
N LEU A 15 29.84 -38.26 4.04
CA LEU A 15 28.88 -39.16 4.68
C LEU A 15 27.44 -38.65 4.59
N VAL A 16 27.21 -37.33 4.67
CA VAL A 16 25.88 -36.71 4.47
C VAL A 16 25.45 -36.81 3.00
N VAL A 17 26.36 -36.64 2.04
CA VAL A 17 26.08 -36.82 0.60
C VAL A 17 25.90 -38.30 0.21
N ALA A 18 26.67 -39.21 0.83
CA ALA A 18 26.48 -40.65 0.64
C ALA A 18 25.20 -41.17 1.31
N ALA A 19 24.84 -40.63 2.48
CA ALA A 19 23.58 -40.92 3.14
C ALA A 19 22.39 -40.36 2.37
N SER A 20 22.50 -39.15 1.80
CA SER A 20 21.44 -38.55 0.98
C SER A 20 21.23 -39.27 -0.35
N THR A 21 22.30 -39.74 -1.00
CA THR A 21 22.19 -40.54 -2.24
C THR A 21 21.68 -41.96 -1.98
N ALA A 22 22.04 -42.59 -0.86
CA ALA A 22 21.49 -43.89 -0.45
C ALA A 22 20.03 -43.79 0.02
N SER A 23 19.64 -42.70 0.68
CA SER A 23 18.24 -42.45 1.06
C SER A 23 17.37 -42.12 -0.15
N VAL A 24 17.88 -41.40 -1.16
CA VAL A 24 17.17 -41.16 -2.43
C VAL A 24 16.97 -42.45 -3.22
N ALA A 25 17.97 -43.35 -3.27
CA ALA A 25 17.85 -44.64 -3.96
C ALA A 25 16.96 -45.67 -3.22
N ALA A 26 16.90 -45.59 -1.89
CA ALA A 26 15.95 -46.37 -1.08
C ALA A 26 14.52 -45.81 -1.17
N ALA A 27 14.39 -44.48 -1.23
CA ALA A 27 13.11 -43.76 -1.40
C ALA A 27 12.44 -44.08 -2.74
N ASP A 28 13.20 -44.13 -3.85
CA ASP A 28 12.70 -44.50 -5.19
C ASP A 28 12.16 -45.96 -5.26
N ARG A 29 12.57 -46.82 -4.31
CA ARG A 29 12.03 -48.19 -4.15
C ARG A 29 10.75 -48.24 -3.32
N THR A 30 10.60 -47.40 -2.29
CA THR A 30 9.37 -47.29 -1.48
C THR A 30 8.26 -46.53 -2.21
N ASP A 31 8.58 -45.48 -2.97
CA ASP A 31 7.60 -44.70 -3.75
C ASP A 31 6.91 -45.55 -4.83
N ARG A 32 7.62 -46.55 -5.39
CA ARG A 32 7.02 -47.51 -6.33
C ARG A 32 6.02 -48.47 -5.69
N ALA A 33 6.05 -48.65 -4.36
CA ALA A 33 5.17 -49.57 -3.64
C ALA A 33 3.86 -48.90 -3.14
N GLU A 34 3.82 -47.56 -3.07
CA GLU A 34 2.67 -46.76 -2.56
C GLU A 34 2.13 -45.73 -3.58
N LYS A 35 2.50 -45.89 -4.86
CA LYS A 35 2.05 -45.05 -5.97
C LYS A 35 0.54 -45.20 -6.20
N VAL A 36 -0.20 -44.08 -6.18
CA VAL A 36 -1.65 -44.04 -6.48
C VAL A 36 -1.94 -43.38 -7.83
N ALA A 37 -1.05 -42.54 -8.33
CA ALA A 37 -1.11 -41.98 -9.68
C ALA A 37 0.30 -41.62 -10.19
N SER A 38 0.39 -41.14 -11.43
CA SER A 38 1.56 -40.39 -11.90
C SER A 38 1.16 -39.18 -12.71
N VAL A 39 1.97 -38.13 -12.65
CA VAL A 39 1.82 -36.90 -13.43
C VAL A 39 3.07 -36.68 -14.28
N ASP A 40 2.92 -36.74 -15.60
CA ASP A 40 4.04 -36.71 -16.56
C ASP A 40 5.22 -37.61 -16.18
N GLY A 41 4.91 -38.86 -15.80
CA GLY A 41 5.90 -39.87 -15.42
C GLY A 41 6.43 -39.76 -13.98
N HIS A 42 6.14 -38.67 -13.25
CA HIS A 42 6.50 -38.52 -11.85
C HIS A 42 5.45 -39.21 -10.96
N PRO A 43 5.84 -40.05 -9.99
CA PRO A 43 4.89 -40.74 -9.13
C PRO A 43 4.14 -39.75 -8.23
N VAL A 44 2.87 -40.06 -7.98
CA VAL A 44 2.05 -39.46 -6.91
C VAL A 44 1.87 -40.54 -5.87
N SER A 45 2.41 -40.31 -4.68
CA SER A 45 2.27 -41.23 -3.56
C SER A 45 0.89 -41.13 -2.93
N ARG A 46 0.49 -42.16 -2.18
CA ARG A 46 -0.73 -42.14 -1.36
C ARG A 46 -0.79 -40.93 -0.43
N ASP A 47 0.34 -40.58 0.19
CA ASP A 47 0.40 -39.49 1.16
C ASP A 47 0.26 -38.11 0.52
N GLU A 48 0.80 -37.93 -0.69
CA GLU A 48 0.59 -36.72 -1.49
C GLU A 48 -0.91 -36.53 -1.78
N LEU A 49 -1.58 -37.59 -2.26
CA LEU A 49 -3.01 -37.53 -2.54
C LEU A 49 -3.82 -37.18 -1.29
N LEU A 50 -3.49 -37.81 -0.15
CA LEU A 50 -4.16 -37.53 1.13
C LEU A 50 -3.93 -36.09 1.61
N PHE A 51 -2.72 -35.55 1.45
CA PHE A 51 -2.42 -34.16 1.79
C PHE A 51 -3.35 -33.19 1.04
N HIS A 52 -3.44 -33.31 -0.28
CA HIS A 52 -4.34 -32.45 -1.07
C HIS A 52 -5.82 -32.70 -0.77
N MET A 53 -6.22 -33.95 -0.52
CA MET A 53 -7.60 -34.25 -0.12
C MET A 53 -7.96 -33.60 1.22
N ARG A 54 -7.07 -33.60 2.22
CA ARG A 54 -7.32 -32.92 3.50
C ARG A 54 -7.43 -31.41 3.31
N ARG A 55 -6.50 -30.80 2.59
CA ARG A 55 -6.50 -29.35 2.31
C ARG A 55 -7.75 -28.89 1.56
N LEU A 56 -8.26 -29.68 0.63
CA LEU A 56 -9.44 -29.35 -0.19
C LEU A 56 -10.76 -29.80 0.44
N ALA A 57 -10.73 -30.59 1.51
CA ALA A 57 -11.94 -31.09 2.16
C ALA A 57 -12.85 -29.94 2.62
N PRO A 58 -12.37 -28.86 3.27
CA PRO A 58 -13.24 -27.75 3.65
C PRO A 58 -13.97 -27.10 2.47
N ALA A 59 -13.28 -26.81 1.38
CA ALA A 59 -13.88 -26.21 0.19
C ALA A 59 -14.93 -27.13 -0.45
N VAL A 60 -14.70 -28.45 -0.44
CA VAL A 60 -15.69 -29.44 -0.91
C VAL A 60 -16.88 -29.54 0.04
N GLN A 61 -16.65 -29.54 1.35
CA GLN A 61 -17.73 -29.52 2.35
C GLN A 61 -18.59 -28.28 2.19
N ASN A 62 -17.97 -27.10 2.02
CA ASN A 62 -18.66 -25.84 1.78
C ASN A 62 -19.52 -25.92 0.49
N GLU A 63 -18.96 -26.40 -0.63
CA GLU A 63 -19.74 -26.63 -1.85
C GLU A 63 -20.96 -27.52 -1.55
N LEU A 64 -20.77 -28.60 -0.80
CA LEU A 64 -21.83 -29.56 -0.50
C LEU A 64 -22.93 -28.96 0.39
N HIS A 65 -22.56 -28.17 1.40
CA HIS A 65 -23.51 -27.46 2.26
C HIS A 65 -24.27 -26.38 1.49
N HIS A 66 -23.59 -25.56 0.68
CA HIS A 66 -24.23 -24.46 -0.04
C HIS A 66 -25.08 -24.94 -1.23
N LYS A 67 -24.51 -25.79 -2.10
CA LYS A 67 -25.15 -26.22 -3.35
C LYS A 67 -26.19 -27.31 -3.17
N TYR A 68 -26.01 -28.16 -2.16
CA TYR A 68 -26.91 -29.31 -1.91
C TYR A 68 -27.64 -29.22 -0.57
N HIS A 69 -27.47 -28.12 0.19
CA HIS A 69 -28.17 -27.85 1.45
C HIS A 69 -28.01 -28.96 2.49
N LEU A 70 -26.86 -29.64 2.48
CA LEU A 70 -26.52 -30.62 3.50
C LEU A 70 -26.36 -29.93 4.86
N LYS A 71 -26.70 -30.62 5.95
CA LYS A 71 -26.56 -30.10 7.32
C LYS A 71 -25.67 -31.03 8.14
N GLY A 72 -24.77 -30.45 8.94
CA GLY A 72 -23.87 -31.19 9.81
C GLY A 72 -22.71 -31.86 9.05
N THR A 73 -22.08 -32.85 9.67
CA THR A 73 -20.90 -33.54 9.12
C THR A 73 -21.20 -34.21 7.78
N VAL A 74 -20.32 -34.01 6.80
CA VAL A 74 -20.44 -34.63 5.47
C VAL A 74 -20.13 -36.13 5.56
N ASP A 75 -21.08 -36.95 5.12
CA ASP A 75 -20.82 -38.36 4.80
C ASP A 75 -20.11 -38.44 3.45
N TRP A 76 -18.81 -38.77 3.48
CA TRP A 76 -17.97 -38.82 2.30
C TRP A 76 -18.40 -39.89 1.27
N ASP A 77 -19.10 -40.93 1.72
CA ASP A 77 -19.56 -42.04 0.88
C ASP A 77 -20.95 -41.80 0.29
N ALA A 78 -21.73 -40.91 0.91
CA ALA A 78 -23.05 -40.57 0.42
C ALA A 78 -22.94 -40.01 -1.01
N ARG A 79 -23.76 -40.54 -1.92
CA ARG A 79 -23.91 -39.94 -3.25
C ARG A 79 -24.66 -38.63 -3.13
N VAL A 80 -24.00 -37.55 -3.54
CA VAL A 80 -24.57 -36.20 -3.59
C VAL A 80 -24.53 -35.75 -5.06
N GLY A 81 -25.68 -35.87 -5.73
CA GLY A 81 -25.77 -35.70 -7.19
C GLY A 81 -25.20 -36.89 -7.96
N ASP A 82 -24.34 -36.62 -8.96
CA ASP A 82 -23.76 -37.62 -9.87
C ASP A 82 -22.58 -38.40 -9.29
N ARG A 83 -22.00 -37.96 -8.16
CA ARG A 83 -20.80 -38.53 -7.53
C ARG A 83 -20.92 -38.53 -6.02
N SER A 84 -20.19 -39.40 -5.33
CA SER A 84 -19.96 -39.30 -3.89
C SER A 84 -19.11 -38.07 -3.55
N ALA A 85 -19.20 -37.60 -2.30
CA ALA A 85 -18.34 -36.52 -1.83
C ALA A 85 -16.85 -36.91 -1.91
N LEU A 86 -16.50 -38.17 -1.65
CA LEU A 86 -15.15 -38.70 -1.76
C LEU A 86 -14.62 -38.69 -3.21
N GLU A 87 -15.43 -39.09 -4.19
CA GLU A 87 -15.06 -39.03 -5.61
C GLU A 87 -14.81 -37.59 -6.06
N ARG A 88 -15.64 -36.64 -5.60
CA ARG A 88 -15.44 -35.20 -5.86
C ARG A 88 -14.12 -34.71 -5.27
N LEU A 89 -13.86 -35.03 -4.00
CA LEU A 89 -12.65 -34.62 -3.30
C LEU A 89 -11.39 -35.19 -3.96
N THR A 90 -11.38 -36.50 -4.25
CA THR A 90 -10.27 -37.19 -4.91
C THR A 90 -9.99 -36.58 -6.29
N SER A 91 -11.03 -36.31 -7.08
CA SER A 91 -10.89 -35.69 -8.40
C SER A 91 -10.26 -34.30 -8.31
N ARG A 92 -10.67 -33.48 -7.32
CA ARG A 92 -10.10 -32.15 -7.10
C ARG A 92 -8.65 -32.21 -6.62
N ALA A 93 -8.32 -33.17 -5.76
CA ALA A 93 -6.95 -33.36 -5.28
C ALA A 93 -5.99 -33.75 -6.41
N LEU A 94 -6.36 -34.70 -7.28
CA LEU A 94 -5.55 -35.07 -8.45
C LEU A 94 -5.38 -33.91 -9.44
N GLU A 95 -6.43 -33.10 -9.62
CA GLU A 95 -6.39 -31.92 -10.46
C GLU A 95 -5.45 -30.84 -9.89
N GLU A 96 -5.44 -30.67 -8.57
CA GLU A 96 -4.55 -29.75 -7.88
C GLU A 96 -3.08 -30.19 -7.96
N ILE A 97 -2.82 -31.48 -7.75
CA ILE A 97 -1.50 -32.09 -7.96
C ILE A 97 -1.03 -31.88 -9.41
N ARG A 98 -1.93 -32.06 -10.38
CA ARG A 98 -1.64 -31.79 -11.80
C ARG A 98 -1.21 -30.34 -12.02
N ARG A 99 -1.90 -29.38 -11.43
CA ARG A 99 -1.58 -27.94 -11.52
C ARG A 99 -0.25 -27.59 -10.89
N GLU A 100 0.02 -28.08 -9.69
CA GLU A 100 1.29 -27.91 -9.00
C GLU A 100 2.43 -28.46 -9.87
N ARG A 101 2.31 -29.72 -10.30
CA ARG A 101 3.34 -30.41 -11.07
C ARG A 101 3.61 -29.73 -12.41
N ALA A 102 2.56 -29.28 -13.10
CA ALA A 102 2.68 -28.52 -14.34
C ALA A 102 3.51 -27.25 -14.15
N THR A 103 3.33 -26.55 -13.02
CA THR A 103 4.08 -25.33 -12.68
C THR A 103 5.54 -25.63 -12.38
N ILE A 104 5.82 -26.61 -11.51
CA ILE A 104 7.18 -26.97 -11.09
C ILE A 104 8.00 -27.50 -12.26
N LEU A 105 7.43 -28.40 -13.08
CA LEU A 105 8.12 -28.93 -14.26
C LEU A 105 8.38 -27.85 -15.32
N LEU A 106 7.52 -26.83 -15.39
CA LEU A 106 7.81 -25.66 -16.22
C LEU A 106 8.96 -24.84 -15.62
N ALA A 107 8.97 -24.62 -14.31
CA ALA A 107 10.05 -23.91 -13.63
C ALA A 107 11.42 -24.57 -13.84
N ASP A 108 11.49 -25.88 -13.67
CA ASP A 108 12.68 -26.69 -13.93
C ASP A 108 13.17 -26.57 -15.38
N ARG A 109 12.25 -26.65 -16.36
CA ARG A 109 12.58 -26.45 -17.80
C ARG A 109 13.24 -25.10 -18.09
N TYR A 110 12.96 -24.08 -17.28
CA TYR A 110 13.54 -22.74 -17.40
C TYR A 110 14.68 -22.46 -16.40
N GLY A 111 15.22 -23.52 -15.77
CA GLY A 111 16.44 -23.49 -14.96
C GLY A 111 16.24 -22.82 -13.60
N LEU A 112 15.13 -23.13 -12.93
CA LEU A 112 14.90 -22.77 -11.52
C LEU A 112 15.19 -23.94 -10.56
N ASP A 113 15.53 -25.12 -11.08
CA ASP A 113 15.98 -26.30 -10.32
C ASP A 113 15.10 -26.63 -9.09
N VAL A 114 13.77 -26.55 -9.26
CA VAL A 114 12.80 -26.76 -8.17
C VAL A 114 12.57 -28.26 -7.97
N PRO A 115 12.84 -28.83 -6.78
CA PRO A 115 12.59 -30.24 -6.50
C PRO A 115 11.15 -30.68 -6.73
N VAL A 116 10.97 -31.88 -7.31
CA VAL A 116 9.66 -32.43 -7.68
C VAL A 116 9.26 -33.57 -6.74
N GLY A 117 7.98 -33.61 -6.34
CA GLY A 117 7.40 -34.71 -5.55
C GLY A 117 7.16 -34.35 -4.08
N TYR A 118 6.24 -35.06 -3.44
CA TYR A 118 5.84 -34.79 -2.06
C TYR A 118 6.96 -34.99 -1.03
N GLN A 119 7.84 -35.97 -1.23
CA GLN A 119 9.00 -36.19 -0.36
C GLN A 119 9.98 -35.01 -0.38
N ALA A 120 10.20 -34.43 -1.56
CA ALA A 120 11.04 -33.25 -1.70
C ALA A 120 10.40 -32.03 -1.02
N PHE A 121 9.10 -31.83 -1.23
CA PHE A 121 8.31 -30.81 -0.53
C PHE A 121 8.40 -30.95 1.00
N GLN A 122 8.27 -32.17 1.54
CA GLN A 122 8.41 -32.45 2.96
C GLN A 122 9.82 -32.14 3.49
N ALA A 123 10.86 -32.46 2.71
CA ALA A 123 12.24 -32.15 3.08
C ALA A 123 12.50 -30.63 3.10
N GLU A 124 11.95 -29.90 2.14
CA GLU A 124 12.01 -28.43 2.09
C GLU A 124 11.29 -27.80 3.28
N LEU A 125 10.07 -28.26 3.59
CA LEU A 125 9.31 -27.85 4.76
C LEU A 125 10.08 -28.09 6.07
N ALA A 126 10.67 -29.27 6.23
CA ALA A 126 11.43 -29.63 7.41
C ALA A 126 12.67 -28.74 7.57
N ALA A 127 13.39 -28.48 6.47
CA ALA A 127 14.55 -27.59 6.47
C ALA A 127 14.15 -26.15 6.85
N GLU A 128 13.04 -25.65 6.29
CA GLU A 128 12.52 -24.32 6.59
C GLU A 128 12.06 -24.19 8.04
N ASN A 129 11.34 -25.18 8.57
CA ASN A 129 10.92 -25.20 9.96
C ASN A 129 12.09 -25.34 10.94
N HIS A 130 13.11 -26.12 10.60
CA HIS A 130 14.33 -26.21 11.41
C HIS A 130 15.04 -24.84 11.47
N ARG A 131 15.19 -24.18 10.32
CA ARG A 131 15.77 -22.84 10.22
C ARG A 131 15.01 -21.81 11.08
N ARG A 132 13.68 -21.82 11.02
CA ARG A 132 12.79 -20.98 11.85
C ARG A 132 12.92 -21.28 13.35
N ALA A 133 12.97 -22.55 13.72
CA ALA A 133 13.15 -22.97 15.12
C ALA A 133 14.51 -22.53 15.68
N GLU A 134 15.59 -22.66 14.90
CA GLU A 134 16.90 -22.13 15.27
C GLU A 134 16.89 -20.61 15.42
N ALA A 135 16.20 -19.89 14.52
CA ALA A 135 16.05 -18.45 14.62
C ALA A 135 15.37 -18.06 15.95
N ALA A 136 14.20 -18.63 16.22
CA ALA A 136 13.45 -18.38 17.46
C ALA A 136 14.26 -18.74 18.72
N ALA A 137 14.95 -19.88 18.74
CA ALA A 137 15.75 -20.31 19.89
C ALA A 137 16.93 -19.38 20.18
N THR A 138 17.47 -18.72 19.16
CA THR A 138 18.55 -17.74 19.31
C THR A 138 18.07 -16.31 19.54
N GLY A 139 16.76 -16.10 19.73
CA GLY A 139 16.16 -14.77 19.86
C GLY A 139 16.25 -13.95 18.57
N ARG A 140 16.48 -14.61 17.42
CA ARG A 140 16.32 -13.98 16.11
C ARG A 140 14.82 -13.94 15.80
N PRO A 141 14.31 -12.84 15.26
CA PRO A 141 12.90 -12.76 14.90
C PRO A 141 12.53 -13.80 13.82
N VAL A 142 11.30 -14.29 13.86
CA VAL A 142 10.73 -15.23 12.89
C VAL A 142 9.44 -14.61 12.38
N HIS A 143 9.22 -14.60 11.06
CA HIS A 143 8.16 -13.82 10.44
C HIS A 143 7.10 -14.72 9.81
N GLY A 144 5.85 -14.28 9.87
CA GLY A 144 4.72 -15.19 9.74
C GLY A 144 4.77 -16.25 10.85
N PRO A 145 4.27 -17.47 10.61
CA PRO A 145 4.23 -18.51 11.61
C PRO A 145 5.64 -18.94 12.01
N ARG A 146 5.83 -19.16 13.32
CA ARG A 146 7.09 -19.70 13.86
C ARG A 146 7.48 -21.08 13.30
N ARG A 147 6.48 -21.80 12.79
CA ARG A 147 6.60 -23.11 12.13
C ARG A 147 5.45 -23.20 11.14
N PHE A 148 5.76 -23.42 9.86
CA PHE A 148 4.76 -23.73 8.86
C PHE A 148 4.20 -25.15 9.08
N THR A 149 2.89 -25.28 8.90
CA THR A 149 2.26 -26.53 8.51
C THR A 149 2.57 -26.84 7.04
N ALA A 150 2.26 -28.07 6.60
CA ALA A 150 2.42 -28.41 5.19
C ALA A 150 1.50 -27.57 4.29
N GLU A 151 0.28 -27.28 4.74
CA GLU A 151 -0.68 -26.48 3.99
C GLU A 151 -0.19 -25.05 3.78
N GLU A 152 0.28 -24.38 4.84
CA GLU A 152 0.83 -23.00 4.74
C GLU A 152 2.08 -22.93 3.84
N TYR A 153 3.01 -23.89 4.00
CA TYR A 153 4.23 -23.89 3.22
C TYR A 153 3.98 -24.23 1.75
N TYR A 154 2.97 -25.06 1.46
CA TYR A 154 2.60 -25.39 0.08
C TYR A 154 2.20 -24.16 -0.72
N SER A 155 1.33 -23.30 -0.15
CA SER A 155 0.93 -22.04 -0.79
C SER A 155 2.13 -21.12 -1.00
N HIS A 156 2.89 -20.85 0.07
CA HIS A 156 4.10 -20.02 0.04
C HIS A 156 5.07 -20.47 -1.06
N ARG A 157 5.43 -21.76 -1.06
CA ARG A 157 6.35 -22.36 -2.03
C ARG A 157 5.85 -22.19 -3.48
N LEU A 158 4.57 -22.42 -3.74
CA LEU A 158 4.03 -22.31 -5.09
C LEU A 158 4.06 -20.88 -5.61
N THR A 159 3.82 -19.89 -4.76
CA THR A 159 3.88 -18.49 -5.14
C THR A 159 5.30 -18.05 -5.45
N GLU A 160 6.28 -18.40 -4.61
CA GLU A 160 7.70 -18.13 -4.88
C GLU A 160 8.13 -18.71 -6.23
N VAL A 161 7.76 -19.96 -6.52
CA VAL A 161 8.06 -20.62 -7.79
C VAL A 161 7.40 -19.90 -8.97
N ARG A 162 6.13 -19.51 -8.85
CA ARG A 162 5.40 -18.80 -9.92
C ARG A 162 6.01 -17.42 -10.19
N THR A 163 6.35 -16.68 -9.14
CA THR A 163 6.94 -15.35 -9.23
C THR A 163 8.32 -15.42 -9.88
N ALA A 164 9.19 -16.32 -9.42
CA ALA A 164 10.51 -16.56 -10.00
C ALA A 164 10.41 -16.98 -11.48
N LEU A 165 9.45 -17.86 -11.80
CA LEU A 165 9.22 -18.34 -13.16
C LEU A 165 8.74 -17.23 -14.09
N LYS A 166 7.76 -16.43 -13.65
CA LYS A 166 7.26 -15.28 -14.42
C LYS A 166 8.39 -14.29 -14.72
N LYS A 167 9.20 -13.94 -13.71
CA LYS A 167 10.38 -13.07 -13.86
C LYS A 167 11.37 -13.64 -14.89
N ARG A 168 11.72 -14.93 -14.76
CA ARG A 168 12.63 -15.62 -15.68
C ARG A 168 12.13 -15.62 -17.13
N LEU A 169 10.82 -15.82 -17.34
CA LEU A 169 10.20 -15.88 -18.66
C LEU A 169 9.99 -14.50 -19.31
N ALA A 170 9.83 -13.44 -18.51
CA ALA A 170 9.68 -12.07 -18.97
C ALA A 170 11.02 -11.41 -19.34
N ALA A 171 12.14 -11.87 -18.77
CA ALA A 171 13.46 -11.25 -18.89
C ALA A 171 14.06 -11.20 -20.32
N LYS A 172 13.51 -11.93 -21.30
CA LYS A 172 14.05 -11.97 -22.68
C LYS A 172 13.06 -11.41 -23.69
N PRO A 173 13.42 -10.33 -24.42
CA PRO A 173 12.65 -9.87 -25.58
C PRO A 173 12.42 -11.01 -26.58
N GLY A 174 11.17 -11.22 -27.00
CA GLY A 174 10.77 -12.33 -27.88
C GLY A 174 10.65 -13.70 -27.20
N GLY A 175 10.83 -13.79 -25.88
CA GLY A 175 10.55 -14.99 -25.10
C GLY A 175 9.05 -15.32 -24.99
N PRO A 176 8.67 -16.38 -24.26
CA PRO A 176 7.28 -16.84 -24.14
C PRO A 176 6.30 -15.77 -23.61
N LEU A 177 6.80 -14.85 -22.78
CA LEU A 177 6.04 -13.72 -22.24
C LEU A 177 6.37 -12.39 -22.92
N GLY A 178 7.20 -12.39 -23.97
CA GLY A 178 7.57 -11.18 -24.69
C GLY A 178 6.34 -10.52 -25.29
N VAL A 179 6.13 -9.24 -25.00
CA VAL A 179 5.02 -8.44 -25.53
C VAL A 179 5.60 -7.37 -26.46
N SER A 180 5.07 -7.27 -27.68
CA SER A 180 5.48 -6.24 -28.65
C SER A 180 4.61 -4.98 -28.56
N ASP A 181 5.08 -3.86 -29.11
CA ASP A 181 4.24 -2.64 -29.21
C ASP A 181 3.00 -2.87 -30.07
N ALA A 182 3.08 -3.78 -31.04
CA ALA A 182 1.93 -4.20 -31.84
C ALA A 182 0.91 -4.98 -31.00
N ASP A 183 1.36 -5.84 -30.07
CA ASP A 183 0.49 -6.54 -29.13
C ASP A 183 -0.23 -5.54 -28.21
N VAL A 184 0.51 -4.55 -27.70
CA VAL A 184 -0.02 -3.46 -26.86
C VAL A 184 -1.07 -2.66 -27.63
N ARG A 185 -0.75 -2.25 -28.87
CA ARG A 185 -1.70 -1.53 -29.73
C ARG A 185 -2.96 -2.35 -30.00
N HIS A 186 -2.80 -3.64 -30.29
CA HIS A 186 -3.93 -4.53 -30.53
C HIS A 186 -4.84 -4.65 -29.29
N ALA A 187 -4.25 -4.81 -28.11
CA ALA A 187 -5.01 -4.88 -26.85
C ALA A 187 -5.69 -3.55 -26.50
N TYR A 188 -5.04 -2.41 -26.77
CA TYR A 188 -5.66 -1.10 -26.68
C TYR A 188 -6.88 -1.00 -27.60
N ASP A 189 -6.73 -1.37 -28.87
CA ASP A 189 -7.80 -1.27 -29.86
C ASP A 189 -8.97 -2.22 -29.56
N ALA A 190 -8.71 -3.37 -28.91
CA ALA A 190 -9.74 -4.33 -28.51
C ALA A 190 -10.64 -3.83 -27.36
N ASP A 191 -10.11 -2.99 -26.46
CA ASP A 191 -10.88 -2.39 -25.36
C ASP A 191 -10.49 -0.94 -25.10
N ARG A 192 -10.75 -0.08 -26.09
CA ARG A 192 -10.42 1.34 -25.99
C ARG A 192 -11.05 2.02 -24.78
N ARG A 193 -12.18 1.52 -24.26
CA ARG A 193 -12.86 2.16 -23.12
C ARG A 193 -12.11 1.91 -21.81
N ALA A 194 -11.57 0.71 -21.61
CA ALA A 194 -10.74 0.40 -20.45
C ALA A 194 -9.43 1.20 -20.42
N TRP A 195 -8.90 1.54 -21.60
CA TRP A 195 -7.57 2.15 -21.75
C TRP A 195 -7.59 3.60 -22.22
N SER A 196 -8.66 4.35 -21.95
CA SER A 196 -8.72 5.76 -22.41
C SER A 196 -9.18 6.75 -21.37
N ALA A 197 -9.57 6.32 -20.16
CA ALA A 197 -10.18 7.20 -19.16
C ALA A 197 -9.34 8.46 -18.93
N ASN A 198 -8.03 8.30 -18.69
CA ASN A 198 -7.12 9.40 -18.38
C ASN A 198 -6.76 10.27 -19.59
N ALA A 199 -7.19 9.90 -20.79
CA ALA A 199 -7.03 10.69 -22.01
C ALA A 199 -8.39 11.05 -22.66
N THR A 200 -9.47 10.96 -21.88
CA THR A 200 -10.82 11.25 -22.35
C THR A 200 -11.31 12.60 -21.83
N THR A 201 -11.88 13.41 -22.72
CA THR A 201 -12.65 14.61 -22.36
C THR A 201 -14.13 14.31 -22.43
N TYR A 202 -14.84 14.54 -21.32
CA TYR A 202 -16.28 14.37 -21.17
C TYR A 202 -16.94 15.73 -21.10
N ARG A 203 -17.92 15.98 -21.96
CA ARG A 203 -18.82 17.13 -21.81
C ARG A 203 -20.14 16.64 -21.28
N TYR A 204 -20.69 17.27 -20.26
CA TYR A 204 -21.88 16.81 -19.58
C TYR A 204 -22.81 17.96 -19.19
N THR A 205 -24.04 17.59 -18.87
CA THR A 205 -25.01 18.43 -18.16
C THR A 205 -25.24 17.85 -16.78
N ARG A 206 -25.29 18.68 -15.76
CA ARG A 206 -25.54 18.30 -14.37
C ARG A 206 -26.86 18.92 -13.92
N LEU A 207 -27.74 18.11 -13.36
CA LEU A 207 -28.97 18.55 -12.71
C LEU A 207 -28.87 18.27 -11.22
N VAL A 208 -28.88 19.31 -10.39
CA VAL A 208 -28.96 19.19 -8.94
C VAL A 208 -30.41 19.45 -8.52
N VAL A 209 -31.01 18.54 -7.77
CA VAL A 209 -32.39 18.67 -7.27
C VAL A 209 -32.37 18.59 -5.76
N ALA A 210 -32.83 19.65 -5.09
CA ALA A 210 -32.97 19.67 -3.64
C ALA A 210 -34.01 18.62 -3.19
N VAL A 211 -33.68 17.84 -2.16
CA VAL A 211 -34.60 16.92 -1.50
C VAL A 211 -35.04 17.56 -0.19
N PRO A 212 -36.34 17.88 0.00
CA PRO A 212 -36.81 18.48 1.24
C PRO A 212 -36.51 17.60 2.46
N LYS A 213 -36.07 18.22 3.55
CA LYS A 213 -35.81 17.55 4.83
C LYS A 213 -37.10 16.87 5.32
N GLY A 214 -37.09 15.54 5.44
CA GLY A 214 -38.26 14.73 5.81
C GLY A 214 -39.08 14.15 4.63
N ALA A 215 -38.60 14.24 3.39
CA ALA A 215 -39.23 13.59 2.25
C ALA A 215 -39.32 12.06 2.44
N SER A 216 -40.45 11.45 2.06
CA SER A 216 -40.62 10.00 2.15
C SER A 216 -39.71 9.25 1.15
N ALA A 217 -39.35 8.01 1.47
CA ALA A 217 -38.60 7.14 0.56
C ALA A 217 -39.32 6.98 -0.79
N GLU A 218 -40.65 6.93 -0.78
CA GLU A 218 -41.48 6.81 -1.98
C GLU A 218 -41.45 8.08 -2.84
N ALA A 219 -41.52 9.27 -2.22
CA ALA A 219 -41.40 10.55 -2.93
C ALA A 219 -40.02 10.71 -3.59
N THR A 220 -38.97 10.32 -2.86
CA THR A 220 -37.59 10.32 -3.37
C THR A 220 -37.44 9.31 -4.52
N ALA A 221 -37.98 8.10 -4.38
CA ALA A 221 -37.95 7.10 -5.45
C ALA A 221 -38.73 7.55 -6.70
N ARG A 222 -39.86 8.24 -6.51
CA ARG A 222 -40.63 8.83 -7.61
C ARG A 222 -39.81 9.91 -8.33
N LEU A 223 -39.15 10.80 -7.60
CA LEU A 223 -38.26 11.82 -8.17
C LEU A 223 -37.11 11.20 -8.97
N LYS A 224 -36.45 10.17 -8.41
CA LYS A 224 -35.37 9.42 -9.08
C LYS A 224 -35.86 8.84 -10.41
N ARG A 225 -37.04 8.20 -10.43
CA ARG A 225 -37.65 7.68 -11.66
C ARG A 225 -38.04 8.79 -12.65
N GLU A 226 -38.63 9.87 -12.18
CA GLU A 226 -39.07 10.99 -13.02
C GLU A 226 -37.90 11.64 -13.78
N VAL A 227 -36.73 11.78 -13.13
CA VAL A 227 -35.53 12.31 -13.79
C VAL A 227 -34.85 11.27 -14.68
N THR A 228 -34.69 10.02 -14.23
CA THR A 228 -33.97 8.99 -15.00
C THR A 228 -34.74 8.50 -16.24
N THR A 229 -36.06 8.69 -16.27
CA THR A 229 -36.91 8.36 -17.43
C THR A 229 -37.12 9.53 -18.39
N SER A 230 -36.61 10.73 -18.08
CA SER A 230 -36.68 11.85 -19.01
C SER A 230 -35.74 11.65 -20.20
N GLY A 231 -36.05 12.29 -21.34
CA GLY A 231 -35.19 12.24 -22.52
C GLY A 231 -33.88 12.97 -22.30
N HIS A 232 -33.96 14.18 -21.74
CA HIS A 232 -32.83 15.02 -21.35
C HIS A 232 -33.03 15.66 -19.99
N LEU A 233 -31.94 15.96 -19.27
CA LEU A 233 -32.03 16.63 -17.96
C LEU A 233 -32.69 18.01 -18.04
N ALA A 234 -32.56 18.68 -19.20
CA ALA A 234 -33.23 19.95 -19.47
C ALA A 234 -34.77 19.84 -19.39
N ASP A 235 -35.34 18.69 -19.77
CA ASP A 235 -36.79 18.45 -19.73
C ASP A 235 -37.33 18.33 -18.30
N SER A 236 -36.47 17.91 -17.37
CA SER A 236 -36.77 17.79 -15.95
C SER A 236 -36.51 19.08 -15.19
N ALA A 237 -35.46 19.85 -15.56
CA ALA A 237 -35.09 21.09 -14.88
C ALA A 237 -36.23 22.11 -14.80
N GLY A 238 -36.99 22.29 -15.90
CA GLY A 238 -38.12 23.22 -15.95
C GLY A 238 -39.36 22.77 -15.15
N LYS A 239 -39.41 21.50 -14.71
CA LYS A 239 -40.55 20.92 -13.99
C LYS A 239 -40.30 20.77 -12.49
N LEU A 240 -39.04 20.73 -12.08
CA LEU A 240 -38.62 20.47 -10.71
C LEU A 240 -38.27 21.77 -9.99
N ARG A 241 -39.00 22.06 -8.91
CA ARG A 241 -38.83 23.30 -8.15
C ARG A 241 -37.46 23.33 -7.46
N GLY A 242 -36.69 24.37 -7.74
CA GLY A 242 -35.34 24.56 -7.16
C GLY A 242 -34.27 23.67 -7.76
N ALA A 243 -34.52 23.07 -8.93
CA ALA A 243 -33.50 22.31 -9.64
C ALA A 243 -32.52 23.23 -10.38
N GLU A 244 -31.22 22.95 -10.28
CA GLU A 244 -30.15 23.71 -10.93
C GLU A 244 -29.55 22.87 -12.07
N LEU A 245 -29.62 23.38 -13.29
CA LEU A 245 -29.04 22.75 -14.48
C LEU A 245 -27.77 23.50 -14.91
N THR A 246 -26.65 22.81 -14.92
CA THR A 246 -25.33 23.35 -15.32
C THR A 246 -24.70 22.47 -16.40
N THR A 247 -23.79 23.03 -17.20
CA THR A 247 -22.95 22.25 -18.12
C THR A 247 -21.51 22.28 -17.66
N GLY A 248 -20.77 21.21 -17.94
CA GLY A 248 -19.37 21.08 -17.55
C GLY A 248 -18.55 20.31 -18.58
N THR A 249 -17.24 20.50 -18.50
CA THR A 249 -16.25 19.68 -19.21
C THR A 249 -15.32 19.09 -18.16
N PHE A 250 -15.15 17.77 -18.20
CA PHE A 250 -14.24 17.02 -17.34
C PHE A 250 -13.15 16.39 -18.20
N HIS A 251 -11.89 16.63 -17.88
CA HIS A 251 -10.75 15.99 -18.55
C HIS A 251 -10.26 14.84 -17.66
N GLY A 252 -10.20 13.63 -18.18
CA GLY A 252 -9.82 12.46 -17.38
C GLY A 252 -8.39 12.51 -16.84
N ARG A 253 -7.48 13.23 -17.50
CA ARG A 253 -6.12 13.53 -17.00
C ARG A 253 -6.08 14.48 -15.80
N SER A 254 -7.15 15.23 -15.56
CA SER A 254 -7.28 16.14 -14.42
C SER A 254 -8.15 15.54 -13.32
N ALA A 255 -8.34 14.21 -13.31
CA ALA A 255 -8.80 13.51 -12.12
C ALA A 255 -7.71 13.68 -11.05
N GLY A 256 -7.80 14.76 -10.27
CA GLY A 256 -7.02 14.90 -9.05
C GLY A 256 -7.46 13.87 -8.00
N PRO A 257 -6.88 13.92 -6.78
CA PRO A 257 -7.25 13.01 -5.70
C PRO A 257 -8.66 13.20 -5.15
N SER A 258 -9.35 14.29 -5.52
CA SER A 258 -10.64 14.60 -4.89
C SER A 258 -11.65 13.48 -5.14
N ALA A 259 -12.30 13.02 -4.07
CA ALA A 259 -13.35 12.00 -4.17
C ALA A 259 -14.47 12.42 -5.15
N HIS A 260 -14.67 13.74 -5.33
CA HIS A 260 -15.63 14.29 -6.27
C HIS A 260 -15.25 14.03 -7.74
N ASP A 261 -13.99 14.24 -8.11
CA ASP A 261 -13.53 14.02 -9.49
C ASP A 261 -13.50 12.53 -9.83
N GLN A 262 -13.20 11.67 -8.85
CA GLN A 262 -13.27 10.21 -8.99
C GLN A 262 -14.72 9.73 -9.19
N GLU A 263 -15.66 10.24 -8.38
CA GLU A 263 -17.09 9.93 -8.53
C GLU A 263 -17.60 10.42 -9.89
N LEU A 264 -17.24 11.64 -10.28
CA LEU A 264 -17.63 12.21 -11.57
C LEU A 264 -17.05 11.43 -12.75
N ALA A 265 -15.76 11.09 -12.72
CA ALA A 265 -15.11 10.24 -13.72
C ALA A 265 -15.79 8.87 -13.81
N GLY A 266 -16.10 8.26 -12.65
CA GLY A 266 -16.78 6.97 -12.56
C GLY A 266 -18.20 7.00 -13.12
N VAL A 267 -18.94 8.09 -12.93
CA VAL A 267 -20.28 8.29 -13.50
C VAL A 267 -20.19 8.55 -15.00
N LEU A 268 -19.40 9.53 -15.44
CA LEU A 268 -19.31 9.93 -16.85
C LEU A 268 -18.68 8.84 -17.72
N GLY A 269 -17.71 8.09 -17.19
CA GLY A 269 -17.04 6.99 -17.86
C GLY A 269 -17.99 5.86 -18.28
N ARG A 270 -19.01 5.58 -17.47
CA ARG A 270 -20.02 4.53 -17.70
C ARG A 270 -21.16 4.98 -18.62
N LEU A 271 -21.34 6.29 -18.83
CA LEU A 271 -22.41 6.82 -19.66
C LEU A 271 -22.09 6.75 -21.16
N ALA A 272 -23.13 6.47 -21.96
CA ALA A 272 -23.11 6.76 -23.38
C ALA A 272 -23.61 8.21 -23.62
N PRO A 273 -23.13 8.92 -24.66
CA PRO A 273 -23.67 10.22 -25.03
C PRO A 273 -25.20 10.19 -25.18
N GLY A 274 -25.89 11.16 -24.59
CA GLY A 274 -27.34 11.27 -24.52
C GLY A 274 -28.00 10.45 -23.40
N ARG A 275 -27.25 9.78 -22.52
CA ARG A 275 -27.79 9.02 -21.38
C ARG A 275 -27.66 9.79 -20.08
N ILE A 276 -28.68 9.64 -19.22
CA ILE A 276 -28.76 10.19 -17.87
C ILE A 276 -28.24 9.14 -16.87
N SER A 277 -27.46 9.58 -15.88
CA SER A 277 -26.92 8.74 -14.82
C SER A 277 -27.98 8.31 -13.80
N ALA A 278 -27.65 7.27 -13.04
CA ALA A 278 -28.25 7.11 -11.71
C ALA A 278 -27.92 8.36 -10.84
N PRO A 279 -28.78 8.71 -9.89
CA PRO A 279 -28.55 9.86 -9.02
C PRO A 279 -27.37 9.63 -8.08
N VAL A 280 -26.43 10.58 -8.08
CA VAL A 280 -25.47 10.79 -7.00
C VAL A 280 -26.20 11.40 -5.82
N THR A 281 -26.15 10.76 -4.66
CA THR A 281 -26.96 11.15 -3.48
C THR A 281 -26.10 11.95 -2.50
N GLY A 282 -26.46 13.22 -2.29
CA GLY A 282 -25.87 14.09 -1.26
C GLY A 282 -26.80 14.29 -0.05
N ALA A 283 -26.29 14.92 1.01
CA ALA A 283 -26.98 15.05 2.31
C ALA A 283 -28.41 15.63 2.23
N ASN A 284 -28.71 16.51 1.26
CA ASN A 284 -30.06 17.04 1.00
C ASN A 284 -30.34 17.28 -0.50
N GLN A 285 -29.68 16.54 -1.40
CA GLN A 285 -29.83 16.74 -2.84
C GLN A 285 -29.58 15.46 -3.63
N LEU A 286 -30.18 15.39 -4.82
CA LEU A 286 -29.87 14.39 -5.83
C LEU A 286 -29.22 15.08 -7.02
N THR A 287 -28.07 14.56 -7.44
CA THR A 287 -27.35 15.07 -8.60
C THR A 287 -27.39 14.04 -9.73
N PHE A 288 -27.78 14.47 -10.92
CA PHE A 288 -27.83 13.64 -12.12
C PHE A 288 -26.91 14.22 -13.18
N TYR A 289 -26.30 13.35 -13.97
CA TYR A 289 -25.42 13.73 -15.06
C TYR A 289 -25.95 13.18 -16.39
N GLU A 290 -25.98 14.02 -17.40
CA GLU A 290 -26.26 13.63 -18.78
C GLU A 290 -24.98 13.84 -19.58
N LEU A 291 -24.42 12.76 -20.12
CA LEU A 291 -23.22 12.88 -20.95
C LEU A 291 -23.62 13.46 -22.32
N ARG A 292 -23.04 14.60 -22.71
CA ARG A 292 -23.27 15.25 -24.01
C ARG A 292 -22.37 14.68 -25.08
N SER A 293 -21.08 14.62 -24.81
CA SER A 293 -20.09 14.08 -25.73
C SER A 293 -18.89 13.51 -25.00
N ARG A 294 -18.19 12.60 -25.67
CA ARG A 294 -16.94 12.00 -25.19
C ARG A 294 -15.92 12.01 -26.32
N THR A 295 -14.74 12.55 -26.06
CA THR A 295 -13.65 12.61 -27.04
C THR A 295 -12.40 12.04 -26.41
N VAL A 296 -11.76 11.09 -27.08
CA VAL A 296 -10.53 10.43 -26.62
C VAL A 296 -9.35 10.96 -27.43
N ASP A 297 -8.29 11.39 -26.76
CA ASP A 297 -6.97 11.53 -27.38
C ASP A 297 -6.30 10.17 -27.42
N GLU A 298 -6.44 9.44 -28.53
CA GLU A 298 -5.93 8.07 -28.63
C GLU A 298 -4.40 7.98 -28.50
N LYS A 299 -3.68 9.03 -28.92
CA LYS A 299 -2.22 9.03 -28.84
C LYS A 299 -1.77 9.20 -27.39
N ALA A 300 -2.41 10.12 -26.67
CA ALA A 300 -2.17 10.29 -25.24
C ALA A 300 -2.61 9.04 -24.45
N ALA A 301 -3.76 8.46 -24.79
CA ALA A 301 -4.28 7.24 -24.17
C ALA A 301 -3.32 6.06 -24.35
N LEU A 302 -2.90 5.79 -25.58
CA LEU A 302 -1.98 4.68 -25.86
C LEU A 302 -0.65 4.90 -25.14
N LYS A 303 -0.13 6.14 -25.09
CA LYS A 303 1.10 6.43 -24.34
C LYS A 303 0.95 6.12 -22.84
N ALA A 304 -0.11 6.63 -22.21
CA ALA A 304 -0.35 6.46 -20.78
C ALA A 304 -0.56 4.99 -20.39
N TYR A 305 -1.40 4.27 -21.14
CA TYR A 305 -1.79 2.90 -20.77
C TYR A 305 -0.90 1.80 -21.35
N SER A 306 0.04 2.09 -22.26
CA SER A 306 0.91 1.06 -22.87
C SER A 306 1.63 0.18 -21.86
N PRO A 307 2.27 0.75 -20.80
CA PRO A 307 2.91 -0.05 -19.77
C PRO A 307 1.93 -0.99 -19.04
N ARG A 308 0.75 -0.49 -18.65
CA ARG A 308 -0.36 -1.26 -18.05
C ARG A 308 -0.86 -2.40 -18.92
N ILE A 309 -1.06 -2.11 -20.20
CA ILE A 309 -1.50 -3.11 -21.18
C ILE A 309 -0.42 -4.18 -21.35
N ARG A 310 0.86 -3.79 -21.39
CA ARG A 310 1.99 -4.72 -21.52
C ARG A 310 2.02 -5.69 -20.34
N GLN A 311 1.91 -5.18 -19.10
CA GLN A 311 1.88 -6.03 -17.92
C GLN A 311 0.66 -6.97 -17.92
N SER A 312 -0.54 -6.45 -18.21
CA SER A 312 -1.75 -7.26 -18.37
C SER A 312 -1.60 -8.36 -19.44
N LEU A 313 -0.84 -8.09 -20.50
CA LEU A 313 -0.53 -9.09 -21.53
C LEU A 313 0.49 -10.11 -21.04
N VAL A 314 1.53 -9.71 -20.30
CA VAL A 314 2.48 -10.63 -19.65
C VAL A 314 1.73 -11.57 -18.72
N ASP A 315 0.84 -11.05 -17.88
CA ASP A 315 0.04 -11.84 -16.94
C ASP A 315 -0.89 -12.81 -17.66
N ARG A 316 -1.58 -12.34 -18.70
CA ARG A 316 -2.44 -13.20 -19.53
C ARG A 316 -1.64 -14.27 -20.26
N LYS A 317 -0.47 -13.94 -20.82
CA LYS A 317 0.43 -14.90 -21.47
C LYS A 317 0.96 -15.92 -20.46
N PHE A 318 1.32 -15.50 -19.25
CA PHE A 318 1.80 -16.39 -18.20
C PHE A 318 0.70 -17.34 -17.73
N ALA A 319 -0.48 -16.82 -17.42
CA ALA A 319 -1.64 -17.64 -17.06
C ALA A 319 -2.03 -18.60 -18.20
N ALA A 320 -1.96 -18.16 -19.47
CA ALA A 320 -2.22 -19.02 -20.62
C ALA A 320 -1.16 -20.11 -20.78
N LEU A 321 0.12 -19.79 -20.56
CA LEU A 321 1.22 -20.73 -20.61
C LEU A 321 1.09 -21.79 -19.51
N LEU A 322 0.78 -21.38 -18.27
CA LEU A 322 0.50 -22.31 -17.18
C LEU A 322 -0.69 -23.22 -17.54
N ARG A 323 -1.83 -22.67 -17.99
CA ARG A 323 -2.98 -23.47 -18.43
C ARG A 323 -2.66 -24.42 -19.58
N GLN A 324 -1.80 -24.01 -20.52
CA GLN A 324 -1.38 -24.87 -21.63
C GLN A 324 -0.49 -26.00 -21.15
N GLN A 325 0.49 -25.69 -20.29
CA GLN A 325 1.34 -26.69 -19.68
C GLN A 325 0.51 -27.68 -18.87
N GLU A 326 -0.44 -27.18 -18.07
CA GLU A 326 -1.41 -27.97 -17.33
C GLU A 326 -2.17 -28.92 -18.26
N LYS A 327 -2.81 -28.41 -19.33
CA LYS A 327 -3.52 -29.23 -20.32
C LYS A 327 -2.66 -30.32 -20.98
N ASN A 328 -1.38 -30.05 -21.17
CA ASN A 328 -0.43 -31.00 -21.74
C ASN A 328 0.07 -32.02 -20.71
N THR A 329 -0.08 -31.72 -19.42
CA THR A 329 0.35 -32.57 -18.31
C THR A 329 -0.63 -33.73 -18.16
N LYS A 330 -0.14 -34.96 -18.29
CA LYS A 330 -0.95 -36.18 -18.24
C LYS A 330 -0.99 -36.75 -16.83
N VAL A 331 -2.19 -37.16 -16.40
CA VAL A 331 -2.41 -37.90 -15.16
C VAL A 331 -2.77 -39.34 -15.49
N GLU A 332 -2.00 -40.28 -14.93
CA GLU A 332 -2.27 -41.71 -15.00
C GLU A 332 -2.63 -42.21 -13.60
N ALA A 333 -3.92 -42.38 -13.35
CA ALA A 333 -4.46 -42.78 -12.05
C ALA A 333 -4.58 -44.31 -11.93
N ASP A 334 -4.14 -44.88 -10.81
CA ASP A 334 -4.46 -46.25 -10.44
C ASP A 334 -5.73 -46.24 -9.58
N ASN A 335 -6.88 -46.43 -10.25
CA ASN A 335 -8.19 -46.42 -9.58
C ASN A 335 -8.32 -47.49 -8.48
N THR A 336 -7.56 -48.58 -8.55
CA THR A 336 -7.59 -49.63 -7.51
C THR A 336 -6.83 -49.16 -6.27
N ALA A 337 -5.64 -48.58 -6.47
CA ALA A 337 -4.85 -48.01 -5.39
C ALA A 337 -5.54 -46.79 -4.75
N ILE A 338 -6.18 -45.93 -5.54
CA ILE A 338 -6.97 -44.79 -5.06
C ILE A 338 -8.17 -45.26 -4.22
N ALA A 339 -8.91 -46.27 -4.67
CA ALA A 339 -10.04 -46.81 -3.92
C ALA A 339 -9.62 -47.47 -2.59
N ALA A 340 -8.34 -47.89 -2.48
CA ALA A 340 -7.76 -48.44 -1.26
C ALA A 340 -7.21 -47.37 -0.30
N VAL A 341 -7.26 -46.07 -0.66
CA VAL A 341 -6.90 -44.98 0.24
C VAL A 341 -7.99 -44.86 1.32
N ASP A 342 -7.67 -45.39 2.51
CA ASP A 342 -8.59 -45.54 3.64
C ASP A 342 -9.26 -44.23 4.10
N LYS A 343 -10.58 -44.29 4.27
CA LYS A 343 -11.49 -43.18 4.65
C LYS A 343 -11.24 -42.58 6.04
N PRO A 344 -10.84 -43.35 7.08
CA PRO A 344 -10.44 -42.78 8.37
C PRO A 344 -9.22 -41.86 8.29
N ALA A 345 -8.43 -41.92 7.21
CA ALA A 345 -7.26 -41.06 7.04
C ALA A 345 -7.62 -39.60 6.66
N LEU A 346 -8.88 -39.33 6.28
CA LEU A 346 -9.40 -37.96 6.10
C LEU A 346 -9.68 -37.25 7.43
N THR A 347 -9.89 -38.02 8.51
CA THR A 347 -10.16 -37.52 9.87
C THR A 347 -9.06 -37.83 10.88
N ALA A 348 -8.12 -38.72 10.55
CA ALA A 348 -6.94 -38.97 11.35
C ALA A 348 -5.95 -37.79 11.21
N ALA A 349 -5.55 -37.23 12.35
CA ALA A 349 -4.36 -36.37 12.43
C ALA A 349 -3.21 -37.06 11.69
N ALA A 350 -2.40 -36.29 10.96
CA ALA A 350 -1.31 -36.80 10.17
C ALA A 350 -0.28 -37.51 11.07
N ASP A 351 -0.46 -38.81 11.31
CA ASP A 351 0.50 -39.61 12.03
C ASP A 351 1.70 -39.89 11.10
N ARG A 352 2.85 -39.30 11.48
CA ARG A 352 4.24 -39.49 11.00
C ARG A 352 4.64 -38.61 9.80
N ALA A 353 5.76 -37.86 9.81
CA ALA A 353 6.93 -37.87 10.68
C ALA A 353 7.49 -36.44 10.89
N ASP A 354 7.56 -36.00 12.15
CA ASP A 354 8.56 -35.04 12.62
C ASP A 354 9.07 -35.54 13.97
N THR A 355 10.33 -35.96 14.04
CA THR A 355 11.00 -36.27 15.31
C THR A 355 12.26 -35.43 15.50
N SER A 356 12.38 -34.30 14.78
CA SER A 356 13.59 -33.47 14.87
C SER A 356 13.38 -31.95 14.81
N GLY A 357 12.16 -31.43 14.69
CA GLY A 357 11.83 -30.03 15.03
C GLY A 357 11.15 -29.96 16.40
N GLY A 358 11.40 -28.91 17.21
CA GLY A 358 10.72 -28.76 18.51
C GLY A 358 9.19 -28.86 18.36
N GLN A 359 8.56 -29.81 19.07
CA GLN A 359 7.12 -30.07 18.95
C GLN A 359 6.30 -28.81 19.24
N ARG A 360 5.25 -28.56 18.42
CA ARG A 360 4.33 -27.44 18.61
C ARG A 360 3.50 -27.68 19.87
N ASN A 361 3.85 -27.06 20.99
CA ASN A 361 3.09 -27.24 22.22
C ASN A 361 1.93 -26.25 22.29
N TRP A 362 0.70 -26.76 22.13
CA TRP A 362 -0.49 -25.92 22.27
C TRP A 362 -0.62 -25.34 23.68
N PRO A 363 -0.94 -24.03 23.82
CA PRO A 363 -1.10 -23.41 25.14
C PRO A 363 -2.06 -24.15 26.07
N GLY A 364 -3.14 -24.73 25.51
CA GLY A 364 -4.12 -25.51 26.26
C GLY A 364 -3.62 -26.86 26.82
N ASN A 365 -2.46 -27.36 26.37
CA ASN A 365 -1.83 -28.57 26.91
C ASN A 365 -1.04 -28.30 28.20
N SER A 366 -0.83 -27.02 28.53
CA SER A 366 -0.11 -26.59 29.73
C SER A 366 -1.06 -25.98 30.76
N PRO A 367 -0.74 -26.04 32.06
CA PRO A 367 -1.59 -25.45 33.10
C PRO A 367 -1.82 -23.96 32.90
N ASN A 368 -3.05 -23.51 33.12
CA ASN A 368 -3.40 -22.10 33.08
C ASN A 368 -2.68 -21.31 34.19
N ARG A 369 -1.82 -20.36 33.81
CA ARG A 369 -1.00 -19.57 34.75
C ARG A 369 -1.69 -18.27 35.22
N THR A 370 -2.77 -17.85 34.59
CA THR A 370 -3.48 -16.60 34.94
C THR A 370 -4.51 -16.80 36.07
N GLY A 371 -4.79 -18.05 36.43
CA GLY A 371 -5.69 -18.44 37.51
C GLY A 371 -7.18 -18.40 37.15
N GLY A 372 -7.52 -18.32 35.85
CA GLY A 372 -8.89 -18.51 35.38
C GLY A 372 -9.23 -19.95 35.05
N THR A 373 -10.40 -20.16 34.45
CA THR A 373 -10.94 -21.48 34.09
C THR A 373 -10.68 -21.79 32.62
N ASP A 374 -10.32 -23.03 32.33
CA ASP A 374 -10.17 -23.52 30.96
C ASP A 374 -11.51 -24.08 30.46
N TYR A 375 -11.92 -23.62 29.28
CA TYR A 375 -13.11 -24.08 28.58
C TYR A 375 -12.70 -24.73 27.26
N PHE A 376 -13.06 -26.00 27.08
CA PHE A 376 -12.64 -26.84 25.97
C PHE A 376 -13.78 -27.00 24.96
N LEU A 377 -13.44 -26.93 23.68
CA LEU A 377 -14.35 -27.16 22.56
C LEU A 377 -13.80 -28.27 21.65
N ASP A 378 -14.65 -29.19 21.24
CA ASP A 378 -14.35 -30.32 20.35
C ASP A 378 -15.55 -30.53 19.41
N ALA A 379 -15.39 -30.17 18.14
CA ALA A 379 -16.48 -30.18 17.16
C ALA A 379 -17.03 -31.60 16.90
N THR A 380 -16.17 -32.61 16.99
CA THR A 380 -16.51 -34.01 16.70
C THR A 380 -17.07 -34.74 17.93
N HIS A 381 -16.39 -34.65 19.08
CA HIS A 381 -16.69 -35.48 20.26
C HIS A 381 -17.34 -34.70 21.40
N GLY A 382 -17.41 -33.37 21.32
CA GLY A 382 -17.98 -32.53 22.37
C GLY A 382 -19.50 -32.72 22.56
N SER A 383 -20.03 -32.15 23.64
CA SER A 383 -21.47 -32.07 23.91
C SER A 383 -21.82 -30.73 24.55
N ASP A 384 -22.80 -30.03 23.98
CA ASP A 384 -23.26 -28.72 24.47
C ASP A 384 -24.03 -28.79 25.80
N THR A 385 -24.31 -30.01 26.28
CA THR A 385 -24.86 -30.24 27.64
C THR A 385 -23.78 -30.50 28.69
N ALA A 386 -22.52 -30.65 28.27
CA ALA A 386 -21.38 -30.85 29.16
C ALA A 386 -20.95 -29.55 29.85
N THR A 387 -20.11 -29.66 30.87
CA THR A 387 -19.63 -28.50 31.63
C THR A 387 -18.59 -27.66 30.88
N GLY A 388 -17.94 -28.20 29.84
CA GLY A 388 -16.91 -27.54 29.07
C GLY A 388 -15.55 -27.42 29.77
N THR A 389 -15.40 -27.89 31.02
CA THR A 389 -14.23 -27.55 31.87
C THR A 389 -13.12 -28.61 31.89
N SER A 390 -13.18 -29.59 31.00
CA SER A 390 -12.12 -30.57 30.75
C SER A 390 -12.18 -31.06 29.30
N PRO A 391 -11.07 -31.57 28.72
CA PRO A 391 -11.07 -32.16 27.38
C PRO A 391 -12.17 -33.22 27.18
N THR A 392 -12.41 -34.08 28.18
CA THR A 392 -13.43 -35.15 28.11
C THR A 392 -14.87 -34.65 28.27
N THR A 393 -15.06 -33.39 28.65
CA THR A 393 -16.37 -32.75 28.83
C THR A 393 -16.47 -31.48 27.99
N ALA A 394 -15.77 -31.44 26.86
CA ALA A 394 -15.73 -30.29 25.95
C ALA A 394 -17.13 -29.97 25.38
N TRP A 395 -17.38 -28.70 25.09
CA TRP A 395 -18.54 -28.28 24.30
C TRP A 395 -18.36 -28.65 22.83
N ARG A 396 -19.47 -28.77 22.11
CA ARG A 396 -19.42 -29.09 20.68
C ARG A 396 -19.37 -27.82 19.83
N SER A 397 -20.27 -26.89 20.10
CA SER A 397 -20.48 -25.69 19.27
C SER A 397 -19.88 -24.43 19.88
N LEU A 398 -19.51 -23.48 19.01
CA LEU A 398 -19.13 -22.12 19.39
C LEU A 398 -20.33 -21.37 19.97
N ALA A 399 -21.56 -21.74 19.60
CA ALA A 399 -22.79 -21.16 20.17
C ALA A 399 -22.85 -21.26 21.70
N THR A 400 -22.41 -22.40 22.28
CA THR A 400 -22.34 -22.58 23.74
C THR A 400 -21.31 -21.63 24.37
N ALA A 401 -20.15 -21.45 23.73
CA ALA A 401 -19.16 -20.47 24.20
C ALA A 401 -19.68 -19.03 24.09
N ASN A 402 -20.40 -18.70 23.01
CA ASN A 402 -20.97 -17.36 22.79
C ASN A 402 -22.05 -16.98 23.81
N ALA A 403 -22.75 -17.96 24.38
CA ALA A 403 -23.75 -17.76 25.43
C ALA A 403 -23.11 -17.47 26.81
N LYS A 404 -21.81 -17.71 26.96
CA LYS A 404 -21.09 -17.54 28.22
C LYS A 404 -20.43 -16.16 28.32
N THR A 405 -20.49 -15.59 29.53
CA THR A 405 -19.62 -14.50 29.95
C THR A 405 -18.40 -15.06 30.67
N PHE A 406 -17.23 -14.88 30.07
CA PHE A 406 -15.92 -15.29 30.58
C PHE A 406 -15.38 -14.26 31.57
N ARG A 407 -14.54 -14.73 32.49
CA ARG A 407 -13.91 -13.94 33.56
C ARG A 407 -12.43 -13.71 33.27
N PRO A 408 -11.78 -12.73 33.91
CA PRO A 408 -10.35 -12.52 33.76
C PRO A 408 -9.52 -13.78 34.04
N GLY A 409 -8.64 -14.12 33.10
CA GLY A 409 -7.78 -15.30 33.13
C GLY A 409 -8.39 -16.56 32.50
N ASP A 410 -9.66 -16.56 32.11
CA ASP A 410 -10.27 -17.72 31.47
C ASP A 410 -9.62 -18.00 30.11
N ARG A 411 -9.56 -19.28 29.72
CA ARG A 411 -9.11 -19.70 28.37
C ARG A 411 -10.23 -20.40 27.62
N ILE A 412 -10.38 -20.05 26.35
CA ILE A 412 -11.24 -20.71 25.37
C ILE A 412 -10.32 -21.53 24.47
N LEU A 413 -10.36 -22.86 24.64
CA LEU A 413 -9.43 -23.80 24.04
C LEU A 413 -10.16 -24.66 23.00
N LEU A 414 -9.82 -24.45 21.73
CA LEU A 414 -10.35 -25.18 20.58
C LEU A 414 -9.45 -26.40 20.32
N ARG A 415 -10.03 -27.57 20.09
CA ARG A 415 -9.23 -28.78 19.82
C ARG A 415 -8.52 -28.65 18.48
N ALA A 416 -7.21 -28.86 18.48
CA ALA A 416 -6.37 -28.83 17.29
C ALA A 416 -6.85 -29.86 16.25
N GLY A 417 -6.83 -29.46 14.97
CA GLY A 417 -7.34 -30.25 13.84
C GLY A 417 -8.87 -30.31 13.71
N GLU A 418 -9.65 -29.75 14.64
CA GLU A 418 -11.11 -29.66 14.49
C GLU A 418 -11.51 -28.45 13.64
N GLN A 419 -12.71 -28.53 13.05
CA GLN A 419 -13.30 -27.49 12.21
C GLN A 419 -14.72 -27.15 12.66
N TRP A 420 -15.02 -25.85 12.74
CA TRP A 420 -16.37 -25.32 12.97
C TRP A 420 -16.85 -24.61 11.69
N ASN A 421 -17.77 -25.26 10.98
CA ASN A 421 -18.37 -24.73 9.74
C ASN A 421 -19.63 -23.94 10.04
N ASP A 422 -19.82 -22.83 9.33
CA ASP A 422 -20.98 -21.93 9.46
C ASP A 422 -21.14 -21.30 10.86
N GLU A 423 -20.07 -21.30 11.65
CA GLU A 423 -20.07 -20.77 13.01
C GLU A 423 -19.14 -19.56 13.15
N GLN A 424 -19.47 -18.69 14.11
CA GLN A 424 -18.70 -17.51 14.49
C GLN A 424 -18.42 -17.57 15.99
N LEU A 425 -17.21 -17.20 16.41
CA LEU A 425 -16.83 -17.08 17.83
C LEU A 425 -16.95 -15.61 18.29
N TRP A 426 -17.98 -15.31 19.07
CA TRP A 426 -18.21 -14.01 19.71
C TRP A 426 -18.39 -14.19 21.23
N PRO A 427 -17.29 -14.46 21.97
CA PRO A 427 -17.34 -14.67 23.41
C PRO A 427 -17.69 -13.38 24.14
N LYS A 428 -18.26 -13.46 25.34
CA LYS A 428 -18.56 -12.27 26.18
C LYS A 428 -17.59 -12.14 27.34
N GLY A 429 -17.43 -10.93 27.85
CA GLY A 429 -16.57 -10.62 28.99
C GLY A 429 -15.30 -9.88 28.59
N SER A 430 -14.50 -9.52 29.58
CA SER A 430 -13.19 -8.89 29.39
C SER A 430 -12.22 -9.44 30.41
N GLY A 431 -10.95 -9.47 30.03
CA GLY A 431 -9.88 -9.78 30.96
C GLY A 431 -9.60 -8.62 31.89
N SER A 432 -8.44 -8.66 32.53
CA SER A 432 -7.89 -7.55 33.31
C SER A 432 -6.36 -7.59 33.25
N THR A 433 -5.69 -6.54 33.72
CA THR A 433 -4.23 -6.49 33.79
C THR A 433 -3.64 -7.75 34.42
N GLY A 434 -2.73 -8.42 33.69
CA GLY A 434 -2.08 -9.67 34.11
C GLY A 434 -2.96 -10.92 34.07
N LYS A 435 -4.23 -10.80 33.69
CA LYS A 435 -5.20 -11.89 33.54
C LYS A 435 -6.06 -11.70 32.28
N PRO A 436 -5.46 -11.75 31.08
CA PRO A 436 -6.23 -11.68 29.84
C PRO A 436 -7.13 -12.91 29.69
N ILE A 437 -8.15 -12.79 28.84
CA ILE A 437 -8.88 -13.95 28.32
C ILE A 437 -8.13 -14.44 27.07
N THR A 438 -7.81 -15.73 27.02
CA THR A 438 -7.06 -16.30 25.89
C THR A 438 -7.94 -17.18 25.01
N ILE A 439 -7.90 -17.01 23.69
CA ILE A 439 -8.44 -17.94 22.70
C ILE A 439 -7.24 -18.66 22.07
N SER A 440 -7.22 -20.00 22.16
CA SER A 440 -6.09 -20.81 21.68
C SER A 440 -6.50 -22.26 21.40
N ALA A 441 -5.50 -23.11 21.17
CA ALA A 441 -5.64 -24.52 20.86
C ALA A 441 -5.28 -25.45 22.03
N TYR A 442 -5.76 -26.70 21.97
CA TYR A 442 -5.31 -27.84 22.80
C TYR A 442 -5.36 -29.16 22.02
N GLY A 443 -4.75 -30.22 22.54
CA GLY A 443 -4.82 -31.56 21.96
C GLY A 443 -3.49 -32.01 21.37
N ASP A 444 -3.54 -32.73 20.26
CA ASP A 444 -2.36 -33.33 19.63
C ASP A 444 -1.42 -32.25 19.04
N PRO A 445 -0.17 -32.12 19.52
CA PRO A 445 0.85 -31.22 18.97
C PRO A 445 1.10 -31.32 17.46
N GLU A 446 0.83 -32.48 16.85
CA GLU A 446 1.05 -32.71 15.42
C GLU A 446 -0.19 -32.42 14.56
N ALA A 447 -1.33 -32.08 15.18
CA ALA A 447 -2.52 -31.64 14.44
C ALA A 447 -2.36 -30.22 13.87
N GLY A 448 -3.20 -29.87 12.89
CA GLY A 448 -3.32 -28.51 12.39
C GLY A 448 -3.92 -27.55 13.42
N ARG A 449 -3.93 -26.24 13.12
CA ARG A 449 -4.66 -25.28 13.97
C ARG A 449 -6.16 -25.63 13.96
N PRO A 450 -6.90 -25.37 15.06
CA PRO A 450 -8.36 -25.34 15.01
C PRO A 450 -8.84 -24.32 13.97
N TYR A 451 -9.78 -24.73 13.12
CA TYR A 451 -10.26 -23.94 11.99
C TYR A 451 -11.70 -23.46 12.18
N ILE A 452 -11.93 -22.15 12.10
CA ILE A 452 -13.26 -21.55 12.09
C ILE A 452 -13.57 -21.08 10.67
N ALA A 453 -14.47 -21.80 10.00
CA ALA A 453 -14.94 -21.51 8.66
C ALA A 453 -16.32 -20.84 8.74
N THR A 454 -16.35 -19.51 8.67
CA THR A 454 -17.60 -18.74 8.86
C THR A 454 -18.52 -18.86 7.65
N ASN A 455 -17.96 -19.14 6.47
CA ASN A 455 -18.66 -19.33 5.21
C ASN A 455 -19.61 -18.18 4.83
N GLY A 456 -19.21 -16.94 5.11
CA GLY A 456 -20.03 -15.76 4.86
C GLY A 456 -21.23 -15.58 5.80
N ASN A 457 -21.43 -16.44 6.81
CA ASN A 457 -22.56 -16.40 7.75
C ASN A 457 -22.38 -15.32 8.84
N VAL A 458 -22.15 -14.08 8.42
CA VAL A 458 -22.04 -12.91 9.30
C VAL A 458 -23.17 -11.90 9.05
N PRO A 459 -23.65 -11.18 10.08
CA PRO A 459 -24.68 -10.18 9.90
C PRO A 459 -24.16 -8.98 9.08
N SER A 460 -25.01 -8.44 8.21
CA SER A 460 -24.66 -7.19 7.51
C SER A 460 -24.46 -6.05 8.52
N PRO A 461 -23.37 -5.26 8.41
CA PRO A 461 -23.15 -4.11 9.28
C PRO A 461 -23.98 -2.88 8.87
N LEU A 462 -24.77 -2.99 7.80
CA LEU A 462 -25.59 -1.91 7.25
C LEU A 462 -27.09 -2.23 7.36
N ARG A 463 -27.91 -1.17 7.40
CA ARG A 463 -29.36 -1.24 7.19
C ARG A 463 -29.67 -1.27 5.70
N ALA A 464 -30.93 -1.57 5.36
CA ALA A 464 -31.41 -1.59 3.97
C ALA A 464 -31.26 -0.23 3.23
N ASP A 465 -31.13 0.87 3.96
CA ASP A 465 -30.87 2.21 3.41
C ASP A 465 -29.37 2.53 3.23
N GLY A 466 -28.49 1.57 3.52
CA GLY A 466 -27.04 1.71 3.44
C GLY A 466 -26.41 2.50 4.60
N THR A 467 -27.17 2.86 5.63
CA THR A 467 -26.63 3.44 6.86
C THR A 467 -26.07 2.37 7.79
N LYS A 468 -25.11 2.73 8.63
CA LYS A 468 -24.58 1.82 9.66
C LYS A 468 -25.67 1.31 10.57
N ASN A 469 -25.69 0.02 10.82
CA ASN A 469 -26.56 -0.61 11.80
C ASN A 469 -25.80 -0.77 13.13
N PRO A 470 -26.07 0.05 14.17
CA PRO A 470 -25.35 -0.02 15.45
C PRO A 470 -25.45 -1.38 16.13
N GLN A 471 -26.49 -2.17 15.84
CA GLN A 471 -26.66 -3.49 16.42
C GLN A 471 -25.70 -4.52 15.84
N THR A 472 -25.35 -4.41 14.56
CA THR A 472 -24.57 -5.42 13.82
C THR A 472 -23.20 -4.93 13.34
N VAL A 473 -22.96 -3.62 13.30
CA VAL A 473 -21.64 -3.07 12.98
C VAL A 473 -20.59 -3.57 13.98
N GLY A 474 -19.44 -4.00 13.45
CA GLY A 474 -18.38 -4.65 14.21
C GLY A 474 -18.64 -6.11 14.59
N LEU A 475 -19.59 -6.82 13.94
CA LEU A 475 -19.87 -8.25 14.15
C LEU A 475 -19.54 -9.12 12.92
N THR A 476 -18.58 -8.71 12.11
CA THR A 476 -18.31 -9.24 10.76
C THR A 476 -17.15 -10.25 10.69
N GLY A 477 -16.49 -10.54 11.82
CA GLY A 477 -15.33 -11.44 11.89
C GLY A 477 -15.67 -12.90 12.17
N ALA A 478 -14.80 -13.84 11.82
CA ALA A 478 -14.85 -15.23 12.33
C ALA A 478 -14.68 -15.25 13.87
N ILE A 479 -13.81 -14.38 14.39
CA ILE A 479 -13.73 -14.02 15.80
C ILE A 479 -14.15 -12.56 15.98
N VAL A 480 -15.01 -12.29 16.96
CA VAL A 480 -15.52 -10.94 17.25
C VAL A 480 -15.25 -10.55 18.69
N LEU A 481 -14.69 -9.36 18.88
CA LEU A 481 -14.58 -8.67 20.17
C LEU A 481 -15.19 -7.27 20.02
N ARG A 482 -16.33 -6.99 20.68
CA ARG A 482 -17.00 -5.68 20.60
C ARG A 482 -17.20 -5.09 21.99
N ASN A 483 -16.55 -3.94 22.24
CA ASN A 483 -16.47 -3.32 23.56
C ASN A 483 -15.87 -4.27 24.62
N GLN A 484 -14.81 -4.99 24.25
CA GLN A 484 -14.12 -5.96 25.09
C GLN A 484 -12.62 -5.64 25.08
N GLN A 485 -11.93 -5.94 26.18
CA GLN A 485 -10.51 -5.65 26.36
C GLN A 485 -9.79 -6.77 27.14
N TYR A 486 -8.45 -6.74 27.12
CA TYR A 486 -7.55 -7.75 27.69
C TYR A 486 -7.76 -9.14 27.07
N TYR A 487 -7.50 -9.24 25.77
CA TYR A 487 -7.62 -10.48 25.01
C TYR A 487 -6.31 -10.90 24.35
N GLU A 488 -6.05 -12.19 24.39
CA GLU A 488 -4.99 -12.84 23.61
C GLU A 488 -5.63 -13.87 22.66
N ILE A 489 -5.36 -13.76 21.36
CA ILE A 489 -5.86 -14.67 20.34
C ILE A 489 -4.64 -15.24 19.62
N ASN A 490 -4.51 -16.57 19.62
CA ASN A 490 -3.40 -17.22 18.95
C ASN A 490 -3.72 -18.63 18.48
N ASN A 491 -2.90 -19.15 17.57
CA ASN A 491 -2.94 -20.55 17.15
C ASN A 491 -4.29 -20.97 16.53
N VAL A 492 -4.95 -20.08 15.79
CA VAL A 492 -6.22 -20.36 15.09
C VAL A 492 -6.08 -20.15 13.59
N GLU A 493 -6.86 -20.91 12.83
CA GLU A 493 -7.06 -20.74 11.39
C GLU A 493 -8.48 -20.22 11.13
N LEU A 494 -8.62 -19.23 10.25
CA LEU A 494 -9.87 -18.50 10.04
C LEU A 494 -10.14 -18.25 8.55
N SER A 495 -11.39 -18.42 8.14
CA SER A 495 -11.88 -18.00 6.81
C SER A 495 -13.29 -17.44 6.89
N ASN A 496 -13.66 -16.68 5.86
CA ASN A 496 -14.98 -16.06 5.74
C ASN A 496 -15.33 -15.86 4.27
N ASP A 497 -15.48 -16.98 3.56
CA ASP A 497 -15.79 -17.05 2.13
C ASP A 497 -17.02 -17.93 1.94
N ASP A 498 -18.07 -17.41 1.30
CA ASP A 498 -19.31 -18.17 1.07
C ASP A 498 -19.19 -19.20 -0.06
N ASP A 499 -18.30 -19.00 -1.02
CA ASP A 499 -18.04 -19.95 -2.11
C ASP A 499 -16.61 -19.81 -2.65
N PHE A 500 -15.72 -20.72 -2.22
CA PHE A 500 -14.34 -20.86 -2.72
C PHE A 500 -14.18 -20.98 -4.25
N ALA A 501 -15.27 -21.21 -5.00
CA ALA A 501 -15.21 -21.25 -6.46
C ALA A 501 -15.47 -19.88 -7.12
N THR A 502 -16.12 -18.93 -6.44
CA THR A 502 -16.62 -17.69 -7.03
C THR A 502 -16.48 -16.52 -6.06
N ASP A 503 -15.57 -15.59 -6.37
CA ASP A 503 -15.38 -14.39 -5.55
C ASP A 503 -16.55 -13.39 -5.66
N ILE A 504 -16.92 -12.77 -4.54
CA ILE A 504 -17.84 -11.64 -4.49
C ILE A 504 -17.12 -10.40 -5.01
N THR A 505 -17.55 -9.93 -6.18
CA THR A 505 -17.00 -8.72 -6.81
C THR A 505 -17.91 -7.50 -6.69
N GLU A 506 -19.14 -7.66 -6.20
CA GLU A 506 -20.11 -6.58 -6.03
C GLU A 506 -20.97 -6.68 -4.76
N GLY A 507 -21.48 -5.53 -4.28
CA GLY A 507 -22.38 -5.44 -3.13
C GLY A 507 -21.80 -4.72 -1.92
N ALA A 508 -22.43 -4.92 -0.76
CA ALA A 508 -22.05 -4.30 0.51
C ALA A 508 -21.77 -5.38 1.57
N TYR A 509 -20.89 -6.31 1.21
CA TYR A 509 -20.40 -7.36 2.08
C TYR A 509 -19.16 -6.88 2.81
N VAL A 510 -19.07 -7.22 4.10
CA VAL A 510 -17.97 -6.86 5.00
C VAL A 510 -17.67 -8.12 5.79
N ARG A 511 -16.48 -8.68 5.60
CA ARG A 511 -16.10 -9.98 6.15
C ARG A 511 -14.70 -9.89 6.73
N ASP A 512 -14.56 -10.15 8.01
CA ASP A 512 -13.26 -10.12 8.69
C ASP A 512 -12.84 -11.52 9.12
N GLY A 513 -11.53 -11.69 9.35
CA GLY A 513 -11.02 -12.82 10.13
C GLY A 513 -11.26 -12.56 11.62
N ILE A 514 -10.62 -11.51 12.14
CA ILE A 514 -10.78 -11.05 13.52
C ILE A 514 -11.27 -9.60 13.48
N MET A 515 -12.45 -9.35 14.03
CA MET A 515 -13.02 -8.00 14.20
C MET A 515 -12.96 -7.59 15.67
N VAL A 516 -12.14 -6.58 15.97
CA VAL A 516 -12.08 -5.91 17.27
C VAL A 516 -12.66 -4.50 17.11
N SER A 517 -13.71 -4.18 17.86
CA SER A 517 -14.39 -2.90 17.70
C SER A 517 -14.76 -2.22 19.01
N ILE A 518 -14.69 -0.88 18.98
CA ILE A 518 -15.36 -0.02 19.94
C ILE A 518 -16.61 0.51 19.24
N ASN A 519 -17.79 0.20 19.76
CA ASN A 519 -19.01 0.87 19.38
C ASN A 519 -19.39 1.86 20.49
N ALA A 520 -19.09 3.13 20.25
CA ALA A 520 -19.25 4.22 21.18
C ALA A 520 -20.70 4.45 21.59
N ASP A 521 -21.67 4.12 20.73
CA ASP A 521 -23.11 4.27 21.01
C ASP A 521 -23.63 3.21 21.99
N LEU A 522 -22.94 2.08 22.13
CA LEU A 522 -23.35 0.96 22.98
C LEU A 522 -22.67 0.96 24.35
N LEU A 523 -21.71 1.86 24.59
CA LEU A 523 -21.07 2.00 25.89
C LEU A 523 -22.00 2.77 26.85
N PRO A 524 -22.32 2.21 28.04
CA PRO A 524 -23.10 2.96 29.02
C PRO A 524 -22.29 4.12 29.59
N ALA A 525 -22.99 5.14 30.09
CA ALA A 525 -22.34 6.30 30.69
C ALA A 525 -21.41 5.88 31.84
N GLY A 526 -20.16 6.34 31.82
CA GLY A 526 -19.14 6.00 32.81
C GLY A 526 -18.46 4.64 32.60
N ALA A 527 -18.79 3.90 31.54
CA ALA A 527 -18.00 2.74 31.14
C ALA A 527 -16.59 3.14 30.71
N ASP A 528 -15.66 2.21 30.82
CA ASP A 528 -14.35 2.35 30.22
C ASP A 528 -14.50 2.47 28.70
N SER A 529 -14.01 3.57 28.15
CA SER A 529 -14.05 3.85 26.72
C SER A 529 -12.70 3.58 26.06
N ILE A 530 -11.68 3.18 26.83
CA ILE A 530 -10.37 2.78 26.33
C ILE A 530 -10.33 1.25 26.39
N MET A 531 -10.03 0.62 25.27
CA MET A 531 -9.87 -0.83 25.23
C MET A 531 -8.39 -1.17 25.26
N ASP A 532 -7.95 -1.76 26.36
CA ASP A 532 -6.53 -2.03 26.64
C ASP A 532 -6.17 -3.50 26.36
N HIS A 533 -4.92 -3.72 25.98
CA HIS A 533 -4.25 -5.02 25.88
C HIS A 533 -4.87 -6.02 24.89
N PHE A 534 -4.28 -6.08 23.69
CA PHE A 534 -4.57 -7.09 22.69
C PHE A 534 -3.29 -7.76 22.19
N ARG A 535 -3.29 -9.09 22.13
CA ARG A 535 -2.22 -9.88 21.49
C ARG A 535 -2.84 -10.78 20.44
N ILE A 536 -2.46 -10.59 19.19
CA ILE A 536 -2.89 -11.43 18.06
C ILE A 536 -1.64 -12.01 17.42
N SER A 537 -1.47 -13.33 17.55
CA SER A 537 -0.24 -13.98 17.10
C SER A 537 -0.40 -15.40 16.62
N ASP A 538 0.45 -15.83 15.68
CA ASP A 538 0.40 -17.16 15.08
C ASP A 538 -0.99 -17.53 14.52
N VAL A 539 -1.75 -16.53 14.03
CA VAL A 539 -3.03 -16.75 13.34
C VAL A 539 -2.81 -16.87 11.84
N TYR A 540 -3.59 -17.75 11.22
CA TYR A 540 -3.63 -17.92 9.77
C TYR A 540 -5.02 -17.53 9.29
N VAL A 541 -5.11 -16.48 8.48
CA VAL A 541 -6.38 -16.04 7.90
C VAL A 541 -6.27 -16.13 6.39
N HIS A 542 -7.22 -16.82 5.77
CA HIS A 542 -7.22 -17.01 4.34
C HIS A 542 -8.65 -17.04 3.78
N ASN A 543 -8.78 -16.78 2.49
CA ASN A 543 -10.08 -16.76 1.81
C ASN A 543 -11.08 -15.87 2.56
N LEU A 544 -10.77 -14.57 2.61
CA LEU A 544 -11.73 -13.56 3.01
C LEU A 544 -12.29 -12.93 1.75
N ASP A 545 -13.54 -13.26 1.46
CA ASP A 545 -14.18 -12.85 0.23
C ASP A 545 -15.13 -11.68 0.44
N GLY A 546 -15.06 -10.70 -0.45
CA GLY A 546 -15.88 -9.51 -0.40
C GLY A 546 -15.54 -8.57 -1.56
N PRO A 547 -16.39 -7.57 -1.82
CA PRO A 547 -16.23 -6.67 -2.96
C PRO A 547 -14.89 -5.93 -2.95
N SER A 548 -14.08 -6.13 -4.00
CA SER A 548 -12.79 -5.46 -4.19
C SER A 548 -12.94 -3.99 -4.63
N TYR A 549 -13.82 -3.21 -4.00
CA TYR A 549 -13.91 -1.75 -4.18
C TYR A 549 -14.19 -1.01 -2.87
N TRP A 550 -13.96 0.31 -2.86
CA TRP A 550 -14.12 1.15 -1.68
C TRP A 550 -15.45 0.90 -0.97
N GLN A 551 -15.36 0.48 0.29
CA GLN A 551 -16.51 0.28 1.16
C GLN A 551 -16.58 1.37 2.22
N ARG A 552 -17.83 1.72 2.60
CA ARG A 552 -18.07 2.62 3.74
C ARG A 552 -17.53 2.06 5.06
N ILE A 553 -17.44 0.75 5.18
CA ILE A 553 -16.88 0.05 6.32
C ILE A 553 -15.78 -0.84 5.76
N HIS A 554 -14.54 -0.54 6.09
CA HIS A 554 -13.40 -1.36 5.69
C HIS A 554 -13.42 -2.70 6.44
N TYR A 555 -12.78 -3.71 5.85
CA TYR A 555 -12.63 -5.03 6.45
C TYR A 555 -11.29 -5.65 6.09
N GLY A 556 -10.90 -6.63 6.88
CA GLY A 556 -9.64 -7.34 6.66
C GLY A 556 -9.44 -8.56 7.54
N ALA A 557 -8.28 -9.20 7.40
CA ALA A 557 -7.95 -10.37 8.19
C ALA A 557 -7.87 -10.07 9.68
N VAL A 558 -7.21 -8.98 10.06
CA VAL A 558 -7.26 -8.42 11.41
C VAL A 558 -7.71 -6.98 11.33
N ASN A 559 -8.88 -6.69 11.91
CA ASN A 559 -9.53 -5.40 11.79
C ASN A 559 -9.83 -4.79 13.15
N PHE A 560 -9.34 -3.57 13.38
CA PHE A 560 -9.64 -2.73 14.54
C PHE A 560 -10.37 -1.46 14.12
N GLN A 561 -11.59 -1.24 14.63
CA GLN A 561 -12.38 -0.04 14.28
C GLN A 561 -13.11 0.59 15.46
N VAL A 562 -13.26 1.91 15.39
CA VAL A 562 -14.09 2.69 16.31
C VAL A 562 -15.30 3.21 15.55
N PHE A 563 -16.48 2.96 16.09
CA PHE A 563 -17.75 3.32 15.48
C PHE A 563 -18.56 4.25 16.37
N GLY A 564 -19.22 5.22 15.75
CA GLY A 564 -20.29 5.97 16.37
C GLY A 564 -21.25 6.59 15.35
N ALA A 565 -22.54 6.67 15.69
CA ALA A 565 -23.59 7.18 14.81
C ALA A 565 -23.75 8.71 14.89
N ARG A 566 -23.22 9.35 15.94
CA ARG A 566 -23.18 10.80 16.13
C ARG A 566 -21.87 11.42 15.61
N SER A 567 -21.81 12.76 15.58
CA SER A 567 -20.57 13.48 15.29
C SER A 567 -19.52 13.19 16.36
N TYR A 568 -18.25 13.11 15.96
CA TYR A 568 -17.11 12.95 16.88
C TYR A 568 -17.10 14.06 17.96
N LYS A 569 -17.68 15.24 17.66
CA LYS A 569 -17.81 16.38 18.57
C LYS A 569 -18.69 16.07 19.79
N ASP A 570 -19.65 15.15 19.63
CA ASP A 570 -20.63 14.78 20.65
C ASP A 570 -20.16 13.65 21.58
N TYR A 571 -18.96 13.12 21.33
CA TYR A 571 -18.29 12.17 22.22
C TYR A 571 -17.23 12.91 23.06
N ALA A 572 -17.01 12.44 24.28
CA ALA A 572 -15.96 12.99 25.14
C ALA A 572 -14.57 12.86 24.46
N PRO A 573 -13.70 13.89 24.56
CA PRO A 573 -12.31 13.77 24.11
C PRO A 573 -11.53 12.75 24.96
N GLY A 574 -10.43 12.24 24.43
CA GLY A 574 -9.51 11.34 25.15
C GLY A 574 -10.01 9.90 25.37
N GLY A 575 -11.13 9.51 24.77
CA GLY A 575 -11.72 8.16 24.90
C GLY A 575 -11.86 7.44 23.55
N TYR A 576 -12.55 6.29 23.57
CA TYR A 576 -12.94 5.52 22.38
C TYR A 576 -11.76 5.13 21.47
N HIS A 577 -10.71 4.59 22.06
CA HIS A 577 -9.52 4.17 21.32
C HIS A 577 -8.92 2.88 21.89
N PHE A 578 -8.09 2.22 21.09
CA PHE A 578 -7.35 1.04 21.50
C PHE A 578 -5.98 1.41 22.07
N LYS A 579 -5.52 0.63 23.04
CA LYS A 579 -4.19 0.79 23.64
C LYS A 579 -3.52 -0.58 23.84
N ASP A 580 -2.19 -0.62 23.77
CA ASP A 580 -1.36 -1.81 24.01
C ASP A 580 -1.75 -2.97 23.10
N VAL A 581 -1.60 -2.76 21.79
CA VAL A 581 -1.94 -3.76 20.77
C VAL A 581 -0.68 -4.35 20.17
N ARG A 582 -0.60 -5.68 20.07
CA ARG A 582 0.42 -6.38 19.26
C ARG A 582 -0.25 -7.30 18.25
N ILE A 583 0.10 -7.15 16.98
CA ILE A 583 -0.30 -8.04 15.87
C ILE A 583 0.98 -8.56 15.23
N GLU A 584 1.34 -9.81 15.55
CA GLU A 584 2.66 -10.34 15.19
C GLU A 584 2.67 -11.82 14.81
N ASN A 585 3.58 -12.22 13.93
CA ASN A 585 3.76 -13.63 13.53
C ASN A 585 2.52 -14.24 12.84
N ASN A 586 1.75 -13.44 12.10
CA ASN A 586 0.52 -13.89 11.44
C ASN A 586 0.74 -14.06 9.93
N THR A 587 -0.09 -14.91 9.31
CA THR A 587 -0.13 -15.11 7.86
C THR A 587 -1.50 -14.77 7.31
N PHE A 588 -1.50 -14.04 6.20
CA PHE A 588 -2.70 -13.59 5.48
C PHE A 588 -2.58 -13.96 4.00
N GLU A 589 -3.51 -14.76 3.49
CA GLU A 589 -3.47 -15.24 2.10
C GLU A 589 -4.83 -15.08 1.43
N ASN A 590 -4.87 -14.48 0.23
CA ASN A 590 -6.09 -14.30 -0.55
C ASN A 590 -7.20 -13.60 0.27
N VAL A 591 -6.91 -12.35 0.65
CA VAL A 591 -7.76 -11.55 1.55
C VAL A 591 -8.29 -10.32 0.83
N GLU A 592 -9.59 -10.09 0.95
CA GLU A 592 -10.25 -8.82 0.72
C GLU A 592 -10.54 -8.14 2.08
N LEU A 593 -10.48 -6.80 2.22
CA LEU A 593 -9.74 -5.84 1.38
C LEU A 593 -8.28 -5.71 1.85
N HIS A 594 -8.04 -5.86 3.16
CA HIS A 594 -6.76 -5.61 3.81
C HIS A 594 -6.30 -6.83 4.63
N ALA A 595 -4.99 -7.07 4.71
CA ALA A 595 -4.46 -8.03 5.66
C ALA A 595 -4.63 -7.50 7.10
N ILE A 596 -4.18 -6.27 7.33
CA ILE A 596 -4.38 -5.57 8.59
C ILE A 596 -5.03 -4.23 8.31
N GLN A 597 -6.13 -3.97 9.01
CA GLN A 597 -6.76 -2.67 9.05
C GLN A 597 -6.83 -2.20 10.50
N PHE A 598 -6.22 -1.05 10.82
CA PHE A 598 -6.11 -0.60 12.20
C PHE A 598 -6.60 0.83 12.45
N ALA A 599 -7.51 0.94 13.41
CA ALA A 599 -7.98 2.17 14.05
C ALA A 599 -8.62 3.21 13.12
N PHE A 600 -9.27 2.79 12.04
CA PHE A 600 -10.08 3.71 11.24
C PHE A 600 -11.34 4.13 12.02
N ASN A 601 -11.33 5.33 12.60
CA ASN A 601 -12.43 5.84 13.40
C ASN A 601 -13.51 6.39 12.48
N TRP A 602 -14.76 6.03 12.75
CA TRP A 602 -15.86 6.28 11.82
C TRP A 602 -17.10 6.78 12.56
N PHE A 603 -17.13 8.10 12.71
CA PHE A 603 -18.22 8.90 13.27
C PHE A 603 -19.05 9.55 12.16
N ALA A 604 -20.25 10.03 12.47
CA ALA A 604 -21.07 10.76 11.51
C ALA A 604 -20.67 12.24 11.45
N ALA A 605 -19.81 12.62 10.50
CA ALA A 605 -19.44 14.02 10.26
C ALA A 605 -19.43 14.32 8.75
N ASP A 606 -20.00 15.46 8.33
CA ASP A 606 -20.05 15.92 6.95
C ASP A 606 -19.68 17.42 6.82
N GLY A 607 -19.16 17.81 5.66
CA GLY A 607 -18.79 19.20 5.37
C GLY A 607 -17.81 19.81 6.37
N ALA A 608 -18.05 21.06 6.79
CA ALA A 608 -17.22 21.75 7.78
C ALA A 608 -17.17 21.04 9.14
N ASP A 609 -18.20 20.23 9.47
CA ASP A 609 -18.22 19.47 10.72
C ASP A 609 -17.22 18.32 10.71
N ALA A 610 -16.70 17.91 9.55
CA ALA A 610 -15.65 16.92 9.42
C ALA A 610 -14.24 17.46 9.77
N GLY A 611 -14.10 18.77 10.01
CA GLY A 611 -12.82 19.38 10.40
C GLY A 611 -11.99 19.89 9.22
N GLN A 612 -12.66 20.49 8.23
CA GLN A 612 -12.06 21.02 6.99
C GLN A 612 -11.06 22.18 7.18
N TYR A 613 -11.03 22.79 8.35
CA TYR A 613 -10.11 23.88 8.64
C TYR A 613 -9.50 23.69 10.02
N ASP A 614 -8.20 23.94 10.13
CA ASP A 614 -7.53 24.00 11.41
C ASP A 614 -7.73 25.35 12.12
N GLU A 615 -7.15 25.50 13.32
CA GLU A 615 -7.26 26.71 14.15
C GLU A 615 -6.61 27.96 13.52
N ASN A 616 -5.70 27.77 12.57
CA ASN A 616 -5.04 28.83 11.81
C ASN A 616 -5.71 29.09 10.46
N GLY A 617 -6.80 28.37 10.15
CA GLY A 617 -7.54 28.50 8.90
C GLY A 617 -6.91 27.77 7.70
N LYS A 618 -5.90 26.90 7.91
CA LYS A 618 -5.39 26.03 6.84
C LYS A 618 -6.49 25.04 6.44
N PHE A 619 -6.69 24.88 5.14
CA PHE A 619 -7.67 23.96 4.59
C PHE A 619 -7.17 22.52 4.63
N HIS A 620 -8.08 21.63 4.98
CA HIS A 620 -7.97 20.18 4.94
C HIS A 620 -9.19 19.65 4.22
N GLU A 621 -9.03 18.60 3.42
CA GLU A 621 -10.21 17.85 3.04
C GLU A 621 -10.82 17.27 4.31
N GLY A 622 -12.11 17.53 4.57
CA GLY A 622 -12.73 17.23 5.87
C GLY A 622 -12.68 15.75 6.27
N TRP A 623 -12.39 14.86 5.31
CA TRP A 623 -12.14 13.47 5.63
C TRP A 623 -10.77 13.22 6.26
N GLU A 624 -9.76 14.11 6.17
CA GLU A 624 -8.37 13.99 6.68
C GLU A 624 -8.22 13.84 8.22
N GLN A 625 -9.33 13.85 8.97
CA GLN A 625 -9.40 13.48 10.39
C GLN A 625 -8.46 14.22 11.36
N LEU A 626 -8.08 15.48 11.09
CA LEU A 626 -7.30 16.33 12.02
C LEU A 626 -7.88 16.37 13.46
N TRP A 627 -9.20 16.21 13.59
CA TRP A 627 -9.88 16.16 14.89
C TRP A 627 -9.44 14.99 15.79
N VAL A 628 -8.85 13.93 15.24
CA VAL A 628 -8.29 12.81 16.03
C VAL A 628 -7.20 13.35 16.95
N ARG A 629 -6.36 14.25 16.44
CA ARG A 629 -5.31 14.92 17.21
C ARG A 629 -5.88 15.91 18.20
N THR A 630 -6.72 16.84 17.76
CA THR A 630 -7.21 17.93 18.63
C THR A 630 -8.12 17.44 19.76
N ARG A 631 -8.65 16.22 19.66
CA ARG A 631 -9.49 15.59 20.70
C ARG A 631 -8.84 14.39 21.39
N ASP A 632 -7.57 14.09 21.10
CA ASP A 632 -6.83 12.92 21.61
C ASP A 632 -7.59 11.58 21.43
N LEU A 633 -8.15 11.34 20.24
CA LEU A 633 -8.87 10.11 19.87
C LEU A 633 -7.97 9.07 19.17
N TYR A 634 -6.66 9.21 19.36
CA TYR A 634 -5.67 8.28 18.86
C TYR A 634 -5.74 6.92 19.57
N SER A 635 -5.82 5.85 18.80
CA SER A 635 -5.32 4.55 19.27
C SER A 635 -3.81 4.65 19.46
N ARG A 636 -3.23 3.92 20.42
CA ARG A 636 -1.83 4.16 20.80
C ARG A 636 -1.12 2.95 21.37
N ASP A 637 0.21 3.01 21.39
CA ASP A 637 1.07 1.94 21.90
C ASP A 637 0.85 0.65 21.10
N VAL A 638 1.11 0.71 19.80
CA VAL A 638 0.77 -0.35 18.84
C VAL A 638 2.03 -0.91 18.19
N TYR A 639 2.12 -2.24 18.17
CA TYR A 639 3.18 -2.98 17.51
C TYR A 639 2.59 -3.90 16.43
N ILE A 640 3.02 -3.73 15.19
CA ILE A 640 2.65 -4.60 14.08
C ILE A 640 3.92 -5.10 13.44
N GLY A 641 4.24 -6.38 13.63
CA GLY A 641 5.47 -6.87 13.02
C GLY A 641 5.55 -8.35 12.82
N HIS A 642 6.50 -8.77 12.00
CA HIS A 642 6.69 -10.19 11.70
C HIS A 642 5.46 -10.84 11.06
N ASN A 643 4.65 -10.10 10.30
CA ASN A 643 3.51 -10.67 9.56
C ASN A 643 3.88 -10.92 8.10
N TYR A 644 3.23 -11.91 7.49
CA TYR A 644 3.32 -12.20 6.05
C TYR A 644 1.94 -12.00 5.40
N ALA A 645 1.88 -11.20 4.35
CA ALA A 645 0.66 -10.93 3.59
C ALA A 645 0.89 -11.23 2.11
N GLU A 646 -0.02 -12.00 1.52
CA GLU A 646 0.04 -12.40 0.12
C GLU A 646 -1.32 -12.28 -0.56
N SER A 647 -1.33 -11.81 -1.81
CA SER A 647 -2.53 -11.71 -2.64
C SER A 647 -3.62 -10.89 -1.94
N ILE A 648 -3.30 -9.62 -1.67
CA ILE A 648 -4.22 -8.72 -1.00
C ILE A 648 -5.01 -7.89 -2.02
N GLY A 649 -6.33 -7.82 -1.81
CA GLY A 649 -7.26 -7.18 -2.75
C GLY A 649 -7.01 -5.68 -2.90
N GLN A 650 -6.79 -4.98 -1.78
CA GLN A 650 -6.42 -3.56 -1.70
C GLN A 650 -5.01 -3.40 -1.08
N GLY A 651 -4.77 -2.39 -0.23
CA GLY A 651 -3.53 -2.25 0.52
C GLY A 651 -3.38 -3.31 1.61
N ALA A 652 -2.18 -3.87 1.78
CA ALA A 652 -1.96 -4.94 2.75
C ALA A 652 -2.15 -4.47 4.20
N ILE A 653 -1.51 -3.36 4.57
CA ILE A 653 -1.50 -2.82 5.93
C ILE A 653 -2.01 -1.38 5.89
N GLN A 654 -3.30 -1.21 6.17
CA GLN A 654 -3.95 0.10 6.30
C GLN A 654 -4.00 0.51 7.76
N LEU A 655 -3.43 1.67 8.08
CA LEU A 655 -3.36 2.19 9.44
C LEU A 655 -3.95 3.58 9.47
N ALA A 656 -4.73 3.87 10.50
CA ALA A 656 -5.37 5.17 10.67
C ALA A 656 -5.33 5.59 12.14
N ASN A 657 -5.37 6.90 12.40
CA ASN A 657 -5.69 7.48 13.71
C ASN A 657 -4.92 6.87 14.87
N THR A 658 -3.62 6.62 14.66
CA THR A 658 -2.77 5.98 15.65
C THR A 658 -1.59 6.88 16.02
N LYS A 659 -1.19 6.84 17.29
CA LYS A 659 0.06 7.44 17.76
C LYS A 659 0.96 6.44 18.48
N ASN A 660 2.28 6.65 18.48
CA ASN A 660 3.23 5.71 19.12
C ASN A 660 3.08 4.28 18.56
N MET A 661 3.18 4.15 17.23
CA MET A 661 3.12 2.87 16.53
C MET A 661 4.51 2.49 15.99
N THR A 662 4.83 1.20 16.09
CA THR A 662 5.96 0.59 15.37
C THR A 662 5.42 -0.47 14.43
N VAL A 663 5.71 -0.31 13.15
CA VAL A 663 5.38 -1.29 12.11
C VAL A 663 6.68 -1.81 11.53
N GLU A 664 7.06 -3.04 11.89
CA GLU A 664 8.36 -3.54 11.48
C GLU A 664 8.35 -4.96 10.99
N TYR A 665 9.31 -5.27 10.13
CA TYR A 665 9.57 -6.67 9.82
C TYR A 665 8.35 -7.39 9.21
N ASN A 666 7.49 -6.67 8.50
CA ASN A 666 6.38 -7.27 7.74
C ASN A 666 6.82 -7.52 6.30
N GLU A 667 6.29 -8.59 5.70
CA GLU A 667 6.53 -8.94 4.31
C GLU A 667 5.21 -8.93 3.54
N VAL A 668 5.16 -8.18 2.45
CA VAL A 668 4.00 -8.05 1.58
C VAL A 668 4.38 -8.47 0.17
N ASN A 669 3.68 -9.50 -0.32
CA ASN A 669 3.86 -10.08 -1.64
C ASN A 669 2.54 -10.02 -2.42
N GLY A 670 2.39 -9.03 -3.29
CA GLY A 670 1.15 -8.82 -4.02
C GLY A 670 0.11 -8.08 -3.19
N PHE A 671 -0.07 -6.81 -3.52
CA PHE A 671 -1.07 -5.92 -2.96
C PHE A 671 -1.78 -5.19 -4.10
N LEU A 672 -2.96 -4.66 -3.84
CA LEU A 672 -3.78 -3.96 -4.81
C LEU A 672 -4.04 -4.84 -6.07
N GLU A 673 -4.17 -6.15 -5.87
CA GLU A 673 -4.29 -7.10 -6.98
C GLU A 673 -5.68 -7.13 -7.60
N ARG A 674 -6.71 -6.75 -6.84
CA ARG A 674 -8.13 -6.84 -7.25
C ARG A 674 -8.86 -5.51 -7.19
N TYR A 675 -8.43 -4.56 -6.36
CA TYR A 675 -9.00 -3.21 -6.32
C TYR A 675 -8.50 -2.31 -7.46
N GLY A 676 -9.42 -1.80 -8.26
CA GLY A 676 -9.12 -0.96 -9.42
C GLY A 676 -8.99 0.54 -9.13
N SER A 677 -8.42 0.96 -8.00
CA SER A 677 -8.26 2.38 -7.64
C SER A 677 -7.05 2.65 -6.72
N VAL A 678 -7.05 3.78 -6.01
CA VAL A 678 -5.94 4.29 -5.18
C VAL A 678 -5.74 3.48 -3.89
N SER A 679 -4.51 3.00 -3.69
CA SER A 679 -4.01 2.40 -2.45
C SER A 679 -2.51 2.13 -2.59
N VAL A 680 -1.84 1.95 -1.46
CA VAL A 680 -0.46 1.44 -1.37
C VAL A 680 -0.40 0.15 -0.55
N ALA A 681 0.77 -0.48 -0.45
CA ALA A 681 0.94 -1.67 0.37
C ALA A 681 0.84 -1.38 1.88
N LEU A 682 1.54 -0.35 2.36
CA LEU A 682 1.58 0.05 3.76
C LEU A 682 1.48 1.56 3.87
N TYR A 683 0.48 2.04 4.62
CA TYR A 683 0.34 3.46 4.95
C TYR A 683 -0.24 3.70 6.33
N LEU A 684 0.13 4.84 6.91
CA LEU A 684 -0.51 5.42 8.08
C LEU A 684 -1.15 6.73 7.70
N TRP A 685 -2.42 6.87 8.05
CA TRP A 685 -3.22 8.04 7.78
C TRP A 685 -3.65 8.73 9.08
N ALA A 686 -3.56 10.07 9.10
CA ALA A 686 -3.88 10.88 10.27
C ALA A 686 -3.18 10.38 11.55
N GLY A 687 -1.91 9.97 11.44
CA GLY A 687 -1.11 9.37 12.51
C GLY A 687 -0.15 10.32 13.20
N ALA A 688 0.48 9.87 14.29
CA ALA A 688 1.52 10.64 14.96
C ALA A 688 2.62 9.76 15.60
N ASP A 689 3.83 10.30 15.77
CA ASP A 689 4.91 9.72 16.58
C ASP A 689 5.14 8.22 16.27
N SER A 690 5.24 7.87 14.98
CA SER A 690 5.20 6.46 14.54
C SER A 690 6.32 6.14 13.55
N VAL A 691 6.77 4.88 13.58
CA VAL A 691 7.91 4.39 12.78
C VAL A 691 7.53 3.14 12.01
N MET A 692 7.83 3.14 10.71
CA MET A 692 7.73 1.99 9.81
C MET A 692 9.15 1.57 9.43
N GLN A 693 9.59 0.39 9.87
CA GLN A 693 10.98 -0.03 9.66
C GLN A 693 11.22 -1.49 9.33
N TYR A 694 12.25 -1.78 8.56
CA TYR A 694 12.60 -3.16 8.21
C TYR A 694 11.49 -3.98 7.55
N ASN A 695 10.55 -3.33 6.85
CA ASN A 695 9.52 -4.03 6.08
C ASN A 695 10.02 -4.35 4.67
N GLU A 696 9.51 -5.43 4.07
CA GLU A 696 9.77 -5.82 2.69
C GLU A 696 8.46 -5.83 1.88
N VAL A 697 8.44 -5.13 0.75
CA VAL A 697 7.25 -5.04 -0.12
C VAL A 697 7.63 -5.26 -1.58
N TYR A 698 6.93 -6.18 -2.24
CA TYR A 698 7.13 -6.49 -3.65
C TYR A 698 5.85 -7.03 -4.31
N GLY A 699 5.89 -7.14 -5.64
CA GLY A 699 4.78 -7.69 -6.42
C GLY A 699 3.58 -6.74 -6.54
N GLY A 700 3.78 -5.44 -6.31
CA GLY A 700 2.75 -4.42 -6.49
C GLY A 700 2.23 -4.31 -7.93
N PRO A 701 1.12 -3.58 -8.13
CA PRO A 701 0.51 -3.45 -9.44
C PRO A 701 1.32 -2.51 -10.33
N HIS A 702 1.19 -2.70 -11.64
CA HIS A 702 1.58 -1.70 -12.60
C HIS A 702 0.35 -0.83 -12.90
N ASN A 703 0.15 0.28 -12.19
CA ASN A 703 -1.00 1.16 -12.38
C ASN A 703 -0.68 2.65 -12.22
N GLU A 704 -1.57 3.50 -12.75
CA GLU A 704 -1.44 4.97 -12.69
C GLU A 704 -1.98 5.57 -11.38
N PHE A 705 -2.58 4.76 -10.49
CA PHE A 705 -3.01 5.20 -9.14
C PHE A 705 -1.79 5.24 -8.21
N ASP A 706 -1.96 5.34 -6.88
CA ASP A 706 -0.81 5.31 -5.96
C ASP A 706 0.08 4.08 -6.21
N GLY A 707 -0.38 2.88 -5.88
CA GLY A 707 0.23 1.60 -6.27
C GLY A 707 1.64 1.33 -5.72
N THR A 708 2.20 2.27 -4.97
CA THR A 708 3.53 2.23 -4.40
C THR A 708 3.57 1.34 -3.14
N PRO A 709 4.76 0.90 -2.74
CA PRO A 709 4.97 0.23 -1.45
C PRO A 709 4.58 1.06 -0.23
N TRP A 710 4.94 2.35 -0.23
CA TRP A 710 4.87 3.21 0.94
C TRP A 710 4.10 4.49 0.64
N ASP A 711 3.51 5.09 1.68
CA ASP A 711 2.84 6.39 1.56
C ASP A 711 3.11 7.31 2.76
N LEU A 712 3.60 8.51 2.44
CA LEU A 712 3.58 9.65 3.35
C LEU A 712 2.22 10.36 3.21
N GLU A 713 1.21 9.75 3.85
CA GLU A 713 -0.19 10.20 3.81
C GLU A 713 -0.41 11.54 4.58
N TYR A 714 -1.56 12.15 4.35
CA TYR A 714 -2.14 13.32 4.97
C TYR A 714 -2.18 13.25 6.49
N THR A 715 -1.96 14.42 7.10
CA THR A 715 -2.18 14.68 8.53
C THR A 715 -1.34 13.79 9.43
N ASN A 716 -0.16 13.37 8.95
CA ASN A 716 0.84 12.67 9.73
C ASN A 716 1.79 13.64 10.44
N PHE A 717 2.10 13.38 11.70
CA PHE A 717 3.00 14.21 12.50
C PHE A 717 4.10 13.36 13.15
N ASN A 718 5.37 13.64 12.85
CA ASN A 718 6.51 12.85 13.35
C ASN A 718 6.42 11.37 12.92
N VAL A 719 6.22 11.13 11.62
CA VAL A 719 6.16 9.78 11.04
C VAL A 719 7.42 9.49 10.26
N THR A 720 8.05 8.35 10.53
CA THR A 720 9.32 7.96 9.91
C THR A 720 9.21 6.61 9.19
N TYR A 721 9.62 6.57 7.92
CA TYR A 721 9.90 5.34 7.18
C TYR A 721 11.41 5.12 7.11
N GLN A 722 11.92 4.07 7.75
CA GLN A 722 13.36 3.81 7.77
C GLN A 722 13.75 2.36 7.57
N PHE A 723 14.87 2.10 6.90
CA PHE A 723 15.40 0.73 6.76
C PHE A 723 14.44 -0.25 6.07
N ASN A 724 13.50 0.24 5.26
CA ASN A 724 12.58 -0.61 4.51
C ASN A 724 13.22 -0.98 3.18
N TYR A 725 12.86 -2.17 2.69
CA TYR A 725 13.29 -2.68 1.39
C TYR A 725 12.06 -2.84 0.50
N SER A 726 12.09 -2.25 -0.68
CA SER A 726 11.09 -2.53 -1.71
C SER A 726 11.78 -2.94 -2.99
N HIS A 727 11.16 -3.89 -3.69
CA HIS A 727 11.65 -4.27 -4.99
C HIS A 727 10.57 -4.77 -5.94
N ASP A 728 10.83 -4.63 -7.24
CA ASP A 728 9.95 -5.12 -8.29
C ASP A 728 8.50 -4.55 -8.19
N ASN A 729 8.34 -3.31 -7.72
CA ASN A 729 7.05 -2.61 -7.67
C ASN A 729 6.90 -1.67 -8.88
N PRO A 730 6.09 -2.03 -9.88
CA PRO A 730 6.10 -1.33 -11.15
C PRO A 730 5.42 0.06 -11.12
N ALA A 731 4.71 0.40 -10.04
CA ALA A 731 4.11 1.72 -9.86
C ALA A 731 5.06 2.75 -9.21
N GLY A 732 6.24 2.31 -8.76
CA GLY A 732 7.24 3.19 -8.13
C GLY A 732 7.47 2.87 -6.66
N TRP A 733 7.98 3.86 -5.91
CA TRP A 733 8.51 3.64 -4.57
C TRP A 733 7.63 4.21 -3.44
N MET A 734 7.31 5.50 -3.49
CA MET A 734 6.60 6.17 -2.40
C MET A 734 5.59 7.19 -2.91
N SER A 735 4.35 7.06 -2.46
CA SER A 735 3.35 8.12 -2.56
C SER A 735 3.59 9.20 -1.50
N TYR A 736 3.30 10.45 -1.87
CA TYR A 736 3.48 11.60 -1.01
C TYR A 736 2.30 12.57 -1.13
N MET A 737 1.54 12.72 -0.04
CA MET A 737 0.24 13.40 -0.08
C MET A 737 0.29 14.84 0.42
N GLY A 738 1.07 15.11 1.48
CA GLY A 738 1.19 16.44 2.08
C GLY A 738 0.45 16.57 3.41
N ASN A 739 0.03 17.79 3.80
CA ASN A 739 -0.60 18.12 5.09
C ASN A 739 0.06 17.48 6.32
N SER A 740 1.36 17.24 6.25
CA SER A 740 2.11 16.53 7.27
C SER A 740 3.13 17.44 7.94
N SER A 741 3.67 16.98 9.06
CA SER A 741 4.76 17.64 9.77
C SER A 741 5.81 16.63 10.17
N ASN A 742 7.07 17.00 9.96
CA ASN A 742 8.23 16.26 10.38
C ASN A 742 8.20 14.81 9.86
N SER A 743 7.89 14.67 8.57
CA SER A 743 7.93 13.40 7.86
C SER A 743 9.36 13.09 7.42
N VAL A 744 9.81 11.87 7.67
CA VAL A 744 11.16 11.43 7.34
C VAL A 744 11.12 10.08 6.62
N ALA A 745 11.77 9.97 5.47
CA ALA A 745 12.07 8.72 4.80
C ALA A 745 13.58 8.56 4.70
N ARG A 746 14.18 7.66 5.49
CA ARG A 746 15.64 7.55 5.59
C ARG A 746 16.19 6.14 5.50
N TYR A 747 17.39 5.99 4.97
CA TYR A 747 18.08 4.69 4.91
C TYR A 747 17.18 3.57 4.34
N ASN A 748 16.30 3.87 3.37
CA ASN A 748 15.50 2.87 2.69
C ASN A 748 16.21 2.41 1.41
N LEU A 749 15.96 1.16 1.03
CA LEU A 749 16.47 0.55 -0.19
C LEU A 749 15.31 0.30 -1.15
N SER A 750 15.39 0.86 -2.35
CA SER A 750 14.44 0.61 -3.43
C SER A 750 15.20 0.05 -4.63
N VAL A 751 14.78 -1.12 -5.12
CA VAL A 751 15.45 -1.79 -6.24
C VAL A 751 14.44 -2.26 -7.27
N ASN A 752 14.54 -1.78 -8.50
CA ASN A 752 13.63 -2.12 -9.59
C ASN A 752 12.16 -1.71 -9.34
N ASP A 753 11.95 -0.62 -8.59
CA ASP A 753 10.64 0.03 -8.42
C ASP A 753 10.44 1.10 -9.50
N ASN A 754 10.30 0.66 -10.76
CA ASN A 754 10.46 1.51 -11.94
C ASN A 754 9.20 2.30 -12.38
N GLY A 755 8.35 2.76 -11.45
CA GLY A 755 7.25 3.67 -11.79
C GLY A 755 7.63 5.12 -11.53
N VAL A 756 6.95 5.77 -10.58
CA VAL A 756 7.36 7.09 -10.07
C VAL A 756 8.01 6.92 -8.70
N LEU A 757 9.27 7.32 -8.53
CA LEU A 757 9.97 7.12 -7.25
C LEU A 757 9.27 7.88 -6.11
N VAL A 758 9.04 9.19 -6.28
CA VAL A 758 8.27 10.02 -5.34
C VAL A 758 7.04 10.54 -6.07
N LYS A 759 5.89 9.95 -5.78
CA LYS A 759 4.66 10.16 -6.52
C LYS A 759 3.74 11.16 -5.82
N ASN A 760 3.14 12.06 -6.60
CA ASN A 760 2.19 13.09 -6.15
C ASN A 760 2.81 14.15 -5.20
N MET A 761 2.05 15.21 -4.92
CA MET A 761 2.11 16.02 -3.69
C MET A 761 0.89 16.92 -3.77
N LEU A 762 -0.06 16.68 -2.89
CA LEU A 762 -1.44 17.13 -3.10
C LEU A 762 -1.83 18.26 -2.16
N SER A 763 -1.02 18.52 -1.13
CA SER A 763 -1.14 19.69 -0.27
C SER A 763 0.21 20.17 0.27
N THR A 764 0.26 21.42 0.75
CA THR A 764 1.41 21.97 1.47
C THR A 764 1.57 21.30 2.83
N ASN A 765 2.79 21.34 3.40
CA ASN A 765 3.06 20.79 4.72
C ASN A 765 3.02 21.84 5.83
N TYR A 766 3.10 21.37 7.07
CA TYR A 766 3.34 22.20 8.26
C TYR A 766 4.82 22.43 8.54
N SER A 767 5.68 21.54 8.04
CA SER A 767 7.14 21.65 8.09
C SER A 767 7.77 20.90 6.92
N PRO A 768 9.07 21.07 6.64
CA PRO A 768 9.75 20.32 5.60
C PRO A 768 9.70 18.80 5.82
N THR A 769 9.84 18.06 4.71
CA THR A 769 9.99 16.60 4.66
C THR A 769 11.43 16.25 4.30
N TYR A 770 11.95 15.15 4.86
CA TYR A 770 13.34 14.72 4.64
C TYR A 770 13.42 13.34 4.00
N PHE A 771 14.00 13.25 2.82
CA PHE A 771 14.43 12.02 2.16
C PHE A 771 15.95 11.90 2.29
N ALA A 772 16.43 11.10 3.24
CA ALA A 772 17.85 11.11 3.61
C ALA A 772 18.51 9.72 3.56
N ASN A 773 19.72 9.62 2.99
CA ASN A 773 20.50 8.37 2.99
C ASN A 773 19.77 7.15 2.36
N ASN A 774 18.81 7.37 1.48
CA ASN A 774 18.16 6.28 0.75
C ASN A 774 19.05 5.82 -0.43
N THR A 775 18.84 4.60 -0.90
CA THR A 775 19.49 4.08 -2.11
C THR A 775 18.42 3.58 -3.07
N PHE A 776 18.37 4.21 -4.24
CA PHE A 776 17.46 3.91 -5.34
C PHE A 776 18.25 3.26 -6.47
N VAL A 777 17.84 2.06 -6.87
CA VAL A 777 18.43 1.35 -8.00
C VAL A 777 17.32 1.07 -8.99
N TYR A 778 17.38 1.69 -10.15
CA TYR A 778 16.33 1.62 -11.17
C TYR A 778 16.94 1.53 -12.57
N ASP A 779 16.14 1.11 -13.56
CA ASP A 779 16.49 1.26 -14.98
C ASP A 779 15.74 2.47 -15.53
N GLY A 780 16.46 3.51 -15.96
CA GLY A 780 15.88 4.72 -16.55
C GLY A 780 15.08 4.47 -17.83
N ALA A 781 15.22 3.31 -18.47
CA ALA A 781 14.36 2.91 -19.59
C ALA A 781 12.98 2.42 -19.14
N ASP A 782 12.87 1.91 -17.91
CA ASP A 782 11.63 1.44 -17.32
C ASP A 782 11.02 2.47 -16.36
N LEU A 783 11.83 3.34 -15.75
CA LEU A 783 11.38 4.41 -14.84
C LEU A 783 10.52 5.44 -15.59
N ASP A 784 9.33 5.75 -15.06
CA ASP A 784 8.52 6.83 -15.60
C ASP A 784 9.17 8.19 -15.30
N TYR A 785 9.30 8.52 -14.00
CA TYR A 785 9.90 9.75 -13.50
C TYR A 785 10.45 9.56 -12.08
N PHE A 786 11.44 10.36 -11.67
CA PHE A 786 11.74 10.52 -10.24
C PHE A 786 10.54 11.17 -9.52
N HIS A 787 10.00 12.27 -10.05
CA HIS A 787 8.80 12.93 -9.52
C HIS A 787 7.83 13.35 -10.64
N ASP A 788 6.54 13.12 -10.46
CA ASP A 788 5.53 13.34 -11.50
C ASP A 788 4.71 14.62 -11.34
N GLU A 789 4.58 15.16 -10.13
CA GLU A 789 3.84 16.38 -9.82
C GLU A 789 4.80 17.55 -9.50
N THR A 790 4.37 18.51 -8.70
CA THR A 790 5.26 19.56 -8.20
C THR A 790 5.22 19.56 -6.69
N PHE A 791 6.39 19.60 -6.07
CA PHE A 791 6.45 19.82 -4.64
C PHE A 791 5.82 21.17 -4.29
N LEU A 792 5.02 21.22 -3.24
CA LEU A 792 4.28 22.41 -2.81
C LEU A 792 4.84 23.02 -1.52
N SER A 793 5.89 22.42 -0.95
CA SER A 793 6.61 22.89 0.23
C SER A 793 8.02 22.32 0.18
N THR A 794 8.93 22.87 1.00
CA THR A 794 10.33 22.43 1.04
C THR A 794 10.46 20.93 1.31
N VAL A 795 11.22 20.25 0.45
CA VAL A 795 11.58 18.83 0.61
C VAL A 795 13.09 18.68 0.48
N TYR A 796 13.74 18.10 1.49
CA TYR A 796 15.17 17.88 1.46
C TYR A 796 15.50 16.47 0.95
N PHE A 797 16.39 16.39 -0.04
CA PHE A 797 17.01 15.16 -0.50
C PHE A 797 18.50 15.20 -0.13
N LEU A 798 18.86 14.46 0.92
CA LEU A 798 20.21 14.50 1.49
C LEU A 798 20.88 13.13 1.38
N ASN A 799 22.15 13.07 0.95
CA ASN A 799 22.96 11.86 1.01
C ASN A 799 22.36 10.62 0.32
N ASN A 800 21.45 10.78 -0.62
CA ASN A 800 20.84 9.65 -1.31
C ASN A 800 21.75 9.14 -2.44
N VAL A 801 21.59 7.88 -2.83
CA VAL A 801 22.18 7.32 -4.04
C VAL A 801 21.08 7.10 -5.07
N PHE A 802 21.18 7.75 -6.22
CA PHE A 802 20.35 7.54 -7.40
C PHE A 802 21.18 6.75 -8.42
N TYR A 803 21.03 5.43 -8.43
CA TYR A 803 21.75 4.53 -9.33
C TYR A 803 20.87 4.13 -10.51
N ASN A 804 21.12 4.72 -11.68
CA ASN A 804 20.49 4.30 -12.92
C ASN A 804 21.33 3.22 -13.62
N SER A 805 20.79 2.00 -13.70
CA SER A 805 21.45 0.85 -14.35
C SER A 805 21.39 0.90 -15.89
N SER A 806 20.56 1.77 -16.44
CA SER A 806 20.37 1.88 -17.89
C SER A 806 21.64 2.33 -18.61
N LYS A 807 21.99 1.63 -19.68
CA LYS A 807 23.17 1.96 -20.50
C LYS A 807 22.87 2.95 -21.62
N SER A 808 21.61 3.33 -21.80
CA SER A 808 21.16 4.15 -22.93
C SER A 808 20.17 5.24 -22.55
N THR A 809 19.45 5.09 -21.44
CA THR A 809 18.39 6.03 -21.03
C THR A 809 18.79 6.70 -19.72
N GLN A 810 18.85 8.02 -19.73
CA GLN A 810 19.19 8.82 -18.55
C GLN A 810 18.00 8.87 -17.59
N THR A 811 18.23 9.25 -16.34
CA THR A 811 17.15 9.42 -15.36
C THR A 811 16.15 10.50 -15.82
N PRO A 812 14.86 10.14 -15.99
CA PRO A 812 13.79 11.12 -16.16
C PRO A 812 13.46 11.76 -14.81
N TRP A 813 14.01 12.94 -14.51
CA TRP A 813 13.85 13.55 -13.18
C TRP A 813 12.43 14.03 -12.91
N TYR A 814 11.78 14.63 -13.91
CA TYR A 814 10.43 15.12 -13.70
C TYR A 814 9.55 15.10 -14.94
N ARG A 815 8.24 14.96 -14.69
CA ARG A 815 7.21 15.07 -15.73
C ARG A 815 6.84 16.52 -16.03
N ARG A 816 6.81 17.39 -15.01
CA ARG A 816 6.39 18.79 -15.10
C ARG A 816 7.59 19.72 -14.87
N THR A 817 7.76 20.73 -15.73
CA THR A 817 8.76 21.78 -15.49
C THR A 817 8.48 22.46 -14.16
N GLY A 818 9.53 22.71 -13.35
CA GLY A 818 9.40 23.29 -12.00
C GLY A 818 9.01 22.29 -10.91
N ALA A 819 8.85 21.00 -11.24
CA ALA A 819 8.47 19.96 -10.29
C ALA A 819 9.34 19.90 -9.02
N LEU A 820 10.62 20.20 -9.18
CA LEU A 820 11.64 20.13 -8.13
C LEU A 820 11.96 21.49 -7.49
N ARG A 821 11.18 22.55 -7.75
CA ARG A 821 11.54 23.92 -7.33
C ARG A 821 11.63 24.12 -5.80
N HIS A 822 10.81 23.39 -5.03
CA HIS A 822 10.90 23.37 -3.56
C HIS A 822 11.73 22.18 -3.04
N ALA A 823 12.37 21.41 -3.93
CA ALA A 823 13.27 20.35 -3.50
C ALA A 823 14.69 20.89 -3.37
N VAL A 824 15.31 20.65 -2.22
CA VAL A 824 16.70 21.00 -1.94
C VAL A 824 17.51 19.71 -1.95
N PHE A 825 18.40 19.57 -2.94
CA PHE A 825 19.30 18.43 -3.05
C PHE A 825 20.68 18.81 -2.52
N SER A 826 21.23 17.99 -1.62
CA SER A 826 22.57 18.20 -1.07
C SER A 826 23.29 16.87 -0.83
N HIS A 827 24.53 16.77 -1.33
CA HIS A 827 25.43 15.64 -1.11
C HIS A 827 24.84 14.29 -1.56
N ASN A 828 24.00 14.27 -2.59
CA ASN A 828 23.53 13.01 -3.19
C ASN A 828 24.52 12.51 -4.24
N ASP A 829 24.48 11.21 -4.55
CA ASP A 829 25.16 10.64 -5.72
C ASP A 829 24.16 10.35 -6.85
N TYR A 830 24.54 10.71 -8.07
CA TYR A 830 23.71 10.62 -9.27
C TYR A 830 24.35 9.71 -10.32
N TYR A 831 24.49 8.42 -10.02
CA TYR A 831 25.18 7.51 -10.93
C TYR A 831 24.36 7.13 -12.17
N GLU A 832 24.92 7.41 -13.36
CA GLU A 832 24.35 7.04 -14.66
C GLU A 832 25.24 5.99 -15.34
N ALA A 833 24.79 4.73 -15.45
CA ALA A 833 25.57 3.67 -16.11
C ALA A 833 25.84 3.94 -17.61
N SER A 834 25.04 4.80 -18.24
CA SER A 834 25.27 5.31 -19.59
C SER A 834 26.47 6.27 -19.71
N GLY A 835 26.94 6.82 -18.58
CA GLY A 835 27.94 7.88 -18.52
C GLY A 835 27.46 9.25 -18.98
N THR A 836 26.16 9.41 -19.27
CA THR A 836 25.58 10.68 -19.74
C THR A 836 24.47 11.12 -18.79
N HIS A 837 24.55 12.35 -18.28
CA HIS A 837 23.58 12.88 -17.30
C HIS A 837 22.44 13.68 -17.94
N SER A 838 21.26 13.55 -17.34
CA SER A 838 20.05 14.23 -17.79
C SER A 838 20.19 15.75 -17.66
N ALA A 839 19.69 16.49 -18.64
CA ALA A 839 19.58 17.95 -18.52
C ALA A 839 18.55 18.40 -17.46
N GLN A 840 17.75 17.47 -16.92
CA GLN A 840 16.81 17.69 -15.83
C GLN A 840 17.39 17.38 -14.45
N GLU A 841 18.65 16.94 -14.36
CA GLU A 841 19.30 16.62 -13.08
C GLU A 841 19.22 17.82 -12.12
N PRO A 842 18.79 17.62 -10.86
CA PRO A 842 18.65 18.70 -9.91
C PRO A 842 20.00 19.33 -9.57
N ALA A 843 19.95 20.61 -9.20
CA ALA A 843 21.12 21.31 -8.71
C ALA A 843 21.54 20.76 -7.34
N ASP A 844 22.75 20.21 -7.28
CA ASP A 844 23.42 19.77 -6.06
C ASP A 844 24.92 20.04 -6.23
N PRO A 845 25.42 21.20 -5.75
CA PRO A 845 26.82 21.59 -5.90
C PRO A 845 27.81 20.63 -5.23
N SER A 846 27.37 19.96 -4.16
CA SER A 846 28.15 18.95 -3.43
C SER A 846 27.86 17.51 -3.88
N GLY A 847 26.98 17.34 -4.86
CA GLY A 847 26.59 16.03 -5.35
C GLY A 847 27.70 15.30 -6.10
N LEU A 848 27.72 13.98 -5.98
CA LEU A 848 28.63 13.10 -6.69
C LEU A 848 27.99 12.54 -7.97
N ARG A 849 28.83 12.13 -8.91
CA ARG A 849 28.45 11.47 -10.17
C ARG A 849 29.37 10.26 -10.38
N ALA A 850 29.48 9.43 -9.34
CA ALA A 850 30.51 8.41 -9.26
C ALA A 850 29.91 7.03 -9.05
N ASP A 851 30.62 5.98 -9.47
CA ASP A 851 30.19 4.61 -9.16
C ASP A 851 30.19 4.41 -7.63
N PRO A 852 29.05 4.05 -7.00
CA PRO A 852 29.00 3.77 -5.57
C PRO A 852 29.95 2.65 -5.13
N MET A 853 30.42 1.81 -6.06
CA MET A 853 31.29 0.67 -5.79
C MET A 853 30.67 -0.28 -4.76
N PHE A 854 29.39 -0.62 -4.94
CA PHE A 854 28.70 -1.58 -4.08
C PHE A 854 29.45 -2.92 -4.00
N VAL A 855 29.37 -3.59 -2.84
CA VAL A 855 29.97 -4.91 -2.64
C VAL A 855 29.37 -5.92 -3.62
N GLY A 856 28.04 -5.96 -3.71
CA GLY A 856 27.28 -6.75 -4.67
C GLY A 856 27.08 -6.04 -6.02
N ARG A 857 26.70 -6.81 -7.03
CA ARG A 857 26.28 -6.27 -8.34
C ARG A 857 24.81 -5.85 -8.24
N PRO A 858 24.44 -4.60 -8.56
CA PRO A 858 23.05 -4.14 -8.45
C PRO A 858 22.03 -5.00 -9.22
N ASP A 859 22.39 -5.51 -10.40
CA ASP A 859 21.52 -6.39 -11.20
C ASP A 859 21.24 -7.77 -10.54
N ASP A 860 22.11 -8.19 -9.62
CA ASP A 860 22.04 -9.48 -8.91
C ASP A 860 21.54 -9.28 -7.47
N TYR A 861 20.60 -8.35 -7.28
CA TYR A 861 20.03 -8.04 -5.97
C TYR A 861 19.23 -9.22 -5.40
N VAL A 862 19.11 -9.22 -4.08
CA VAL A 862 18.51 -10.31 -3.33
C VAL A 862 16.98 -10.19 -3.37
N THR A 863 16.29 -11.22 -3.88
CA THR A 863 14.82 -11.32 -3.88
C THR A 863 14.38 -12.63 -3.24
N GLY A 864 13.20 -12.66 -2.62
CA GLY A 864 12.65 -13.89 -2.03
C GLY A 864 13.50 -14.44 -0.89
N ALA A 865 14.31 -13.58 -0.26
CA ALA A 865 15.06 -13.95 0.94
C ALA A 865 14.19 -13.81 2.20
N GLY A 866 13.04 -13.16 2.04
CA GLY A 866 12.13 -12.77 3.09
C GLY A 866 12.73 -11.73 4.02
N VAL A 867 11.84 -11.14 4.81
CA VAL A 867 12.16 -10.00 5.67
C VAL A 867 13.18 -10.35 6.77
N GLU A 868 13.41 -11.64 7.05
CA GLU A 868 14.50 -12.16 7.92
C GLU A 868 15.91 -11.82 7.43
N ARG A 869 16.06 -11.69 6.11
CA ARG A 869 17.33 -11.45 5.44
C ARG A 869 17.38 -10.05 4.84
N ILE A 870 16.46 -9.16 5.23
CA ILE A 870 16.40 -7.78 4.72
C ILE A 870 17.72 -7.04 4.90
N ARG A 871 18.41 -7.23 6.05
CA ARG A 871 19.75 -6.65 6.27
C ARG A 871 20.83 -7.29 5.39
N GLN A 872 20.66 -8.56 4.99
CA GLN A 872 21.57 -9.20 4.04
C GLN A 872 21.34 -8.67 2.62
N ALA A 873 20.07 -8.44 2.24
CA ALA A 873 19.72 -7.75 1.00
C ALA A 873 20.33 -6.34 0.98
N ALA A 874 20.18 -5.58 2.06
CA ALA A 874 20.82 -4.27 2.21
C ALA A 874 22.35 -4.33 2.21
N ALA A 875 22.96 -5.35 2.83
CA ALA A 875 24.42 -5.50 2.86
C ALA A 875 25.03 -5.74 1.46
N HIS A 876 24.22 -6.19 0.49
CA HIS A 876 24.61 -6.26 -0.92
C HIS A 876 24.97 -4.88 -1.50
N PHE A 877 24.35 -3.83 -0.97
CA PHE A 877 24.53 -2.43 -1.36
C PHE A 877 25.43 -1.64 -0.40
N ARG A 878 26.19 -2.32 0.46
CA ARG A 878 27.26 -1.64 1.21
C ARG A 878 28.36 -1.18 0.26
N LEU A 879 28.97 -0.04 0.56
CA LEU A 879 30.12 0.48 -0.17
C LEU A 879 31.38 -0.39 0.05
N ARG A 880 32.26 -0.44 -0.96
CA ARG A 880 33.63 -0.95 -0.79
C ARG A 880 34.54 0.14 -0.22
N SER A 881 35.64 -0.24 0.41
CA SER A 881 36.55 0.67 1.14
C SER A 881 37.27 1.75 0.31
N GLY A 882 37.06 1.81 -1.00
CA GLY A 882 37.59 2.85 -1.89
C GLY A 882 36.50 3.60 -2.62
N SER A 883 35.24 3.42 -2.22
CA SER A 883 34.12 4.15 -2.79
C SER A 883 34.28 5.65 -2.52
N PRO A 884 33.98 6.52 -3.50
CA PRO A 884 33.97 7.97 -3.32
C PRO A 884 32.82 8.47 -2.44
N LEU A 885 31.87 7.60 -2.07
CA LEU A 885 30.73 7.92 -1.23
C LEU A 885 31.02 7.77 0.27
N VAL A 886 32.19 7.23 0.63
CA VAL A 886 32.63 7.09 2.04
C VAL A 886 33.09 8.44 2.56
N ASP A 887 32.66 8.82 3.78
CA ASP A 887 32.93 10.11 4.43
C ASP A 887 32.59 11.34 3.53
N ALA A 888 31.57 11.22 2.67
CA ALA A 888 31.25 12.21 1.64
C ALA A 888 29.89 12.89 1.81
N GLY A 889 29.08 12.45 2.78
CA GLY A 889 27.76 13.00 3.04
C GLY A 889 27.78 14.26 3.89
N ARG A 890 26.58 14.74 4.21
CA ARG A 890 26.32 15.83 5.14
C ARG A 890 25.60 15.30 6.38
N TYR A 891 26.06 15.65 7.57
CA TYR A 891 25.30 15.34 8.77
C TYR A 891 24.03 16.19 8.84
N ASN A 892 22.93 15.58 9.28
CA ASN A 892 21.70 16.27 9.63
C ASN A 892 21.03 15.50 10.79
N PRO A 893 20.38 16.18 11.77
CA PRO A 893 19.73 15.50 12.90
C PRO A 893 18.66 14.48 12.47
N HIS A 894 18.06 14.62 11.28
CA HIS A 894 17.06 13.69 10.76
C HIS A 894 17.66 12.37 10.25
N LEU A 895 18.98 12.19 10.22
CA LEU A 895 19.63 10.90 9.93
C LEU A 895 19.41 9.87 11.06
N GLY A 896 19.16 10.32 12.30
CA GLY A 896 19.03 9.42 13.43
C GLY A 896 20.38 8.93 13.93
N THR A 897 20.45 7.69 14.42
CA THR A 897 21.64 7.17 15.12
C THR A 897 22.24 5.92 14.49
N GLN A 898 21.51 5.22 13.61
CA GLN A 898 21.97 3.99 12.97
C GLN A 898 21.57 3.95 11.49
N ASP A 899 22.39 3.28 10.68
CA ASP A 899 22.15 2.97 9.28
C ASP A 899 21.25 1.73 9.11
N PHE A 900 21.00 1.30 7.87
CA PHE A 900 20.23 0.10 7.57
C PHE A 900 20.81 -1.16 8.25
N LEU A 901 22.13 -1.26 8.38
CA LEU A 901 22.82 -2.43 8.91
C LEU A 901 22.98 -2.41 10.43
N GLY A 902 22.51 -1.35 11.11
CA GLY A 902 22.65 -1.15 12.56
C GLY A 902 24.02 -0.60 12.97
N THR A 903 24.80 -0.09 12.01
CA THR A 903 26.03 0.66 12.27
C THR A 903 25.69 2.08 12.69
N HIS A 904 26.42 2.62 13.67
CA HIS A 904 26.30 4.02 14.08
C HIS A 904 26.62 4.95 12.90
N VAL A 905 25.80 5.97 12.63
CA VAL A 905 25.80 6.78 11.37
C VAL A 905 26.94 7.78 11.21
N TYR A 906 27.91 7.80 12.11
CA TYR A 906 28.99 8.79 12.03
C TYR A 906 30.32 8.18 12.43
N TYR A 907 31.12 7.89 11.42
CA TYR A 907 32.54 7.63 11.52
C TYR A 907 33.31 8.63 10.65
N GLY A 908 34.51 9.01 11.05
CA GLY A 908 35.34 9.90 10.25
C GLY A 908 34.87 11.35 10.30
N ASP A 909 35.00 12.05 9.16
CA ASP A 909 34.73 13.47 9.04
C ASP A 909 33.26 13.77 8.70
N ALA A 910 32.53 12.82 8.10
CA ALA A 910 31.15 12.97 7.65
C ALA A 910 30.46 11.59 7.51
N PRO A 911 29.11 11.50 7.55
CA PRO A 911 28.42 10.24 7.24
C PRO A 911 28.65 9.79 5.79
N ASP A 912 28.54 8.49 5.53
CA ASP A 912 28.54 7.96 4.16
C ASP A 912 27.27 8.37 3.40
N ILE A 913 27.36 8.50 2.08
CA ILE A 913 26.20 8.64 1.19
C ILE A 913 25.55 7.25 0.97
N GLY A 914 24.24 7.16 1.12
CA GLY A 914 23.45 5.94 0.94
C GLY A 914 23.15 5.18 2.23
N ILE A 915 22.74 3.92 2.10
CA ILE A 915 22.05 3.18 3.17
C ILE A 915 22.96 2.55 4.24
N ALA A 916 24.28 2.55 4.05
CA ALA A 916 25.20 1.79 4.89
C ALA A 916 26.50 2.55 5.18
N GLU A 917 26.79 2.74 6.46
CA GLU A 917 27.95 3.42 7.00
C GLU A 917 29.18 2.50 7.04
N SER A 918 30.31 3.04 6.62
CA SER A 918 31.63 2.44 6.73
C SER A 918 32.27 2.81 8.06
N ARG A 919 32.90 1.84 8.73
CA ARG A 919 33.65 2.10 9.98
C ARG A 919 35.05 2.61 9.67
N VAL A 920 35.14 3.78 9.04
CA VAL A 920 36.41 4.43 8.66
C VAL A 920 36.56 5.72 9.47
N GLY A 921 37.70 5.89 10.14
CA GLY A 921 37.92 7.03 11.04
C GLY A 921 37.40 6.85 12.47
N GLU A 922 37.33 7.94 13.23
CA GLU A 922 36.86 7.93 14.62
C GLU A 922 35.33 7.94 14.69
N ARG A 923 34.74 7.21 15.63
CA ARG A 923 33.28 7.24 15.87
C ARG A 923 32.89 8.54 16.56
N VAL A 924 31.93 9.27 16.00
CA VAL A 924 31.40 10.50 16.60
C VAL A 924 30.05 10.21 17.25
N ASP A 925 30.01 10.04 18.58
CA ASP A 925 28.80 9.61 19.29
C ASP A 925 27.66 10.64 19.28
N ASN A 926 28.00 11.94 19.32
CA ASN A 926 27.05 13.05 19.39
C ASN A 926 27.42 14.10 18.33
N PRO A 927 27.20 13.79 17.05
CA PRO A 927 27.47 14.75 15.99
C PRO A 927 26.60 16.00 16.15
N VAL A 928 27.17 17.14 15.82
CA VAL A 928 26.51 18.45 15.87
C VAL A 928 26.45 18.98 14.46
N ASP A 929 25.27 19.40 14.04
CA ASP A 929 25.09 20.08 12.77
C ASP A 929 25.55 21.53 12.92
N HIS A 930 26.78 21.80 12.46
CA HIS A 930 27.39 23.14 12.53
C HIS A 930 27.04 24.03 11.33
N ASP A 931 26.38 23.44 10.33
CA ASP A 931 25.96 24.09 9.11
C ASP A 931 24.62 23.47 8.71
N PRO A 932 23.50 23.85 9.35
CA PRO A 932 22.21 23.28 9.04
C PRO A 932 21.79 23.66 7.62
N ILE A 933 21.42 22.66 6.81
CA ILE A 933 20.92 22.90 5.44
C ILE A 933 19.64 23.75 5.46
N GLU A 934 18.91 23.71 6.56
CA GLU A 934 17.69 24.50 6.81
C GLU A 934 17.98 25.99 6.98
N ASP A 935 19.21 26.37 7.31
CA ASP A 935 19.67 27.77 7.46
C ASP A 935 20.34 28.29 6.17
N GLU A 936 20.61 27.43 5.19
CA GLU A 936 21.20 27.85 3.92
C GLU A 936 20.16 28.63 3.07
N PRO A 937 20.45 29.89 2.68
CA PRO A 937 19.61 30.57 1.70
C PRO A 937 19.72 29.81 0.36
N GLY A 938 18.57 29.48 -0.23
CA GLY A 938 18.50 28.73 -1.50
C GLY A 938 19.46 29.26 -2.57
N ASP A 939 20.02 28.34 -3.36
CA ASP A 939 21.02 28.50 -4.45
C ASP A 939 22.25 29.41 -4.22
N GLY A 940 22.40 29.98 -3.02
CA GLY A 940 23.52 30.81 -2.59
C GLY A 940 23.59 32.20 -3.22
N ARG A 941 22.63 32.59 -4.08
CA ARG A 941 22.67 33.90 -4.78
C ARG A 941 22.01 34.98 -3.94
N THR A 942 22.68 36.13 -3.81
CA THR A 942 22.06 37.30 -3.17
C THR A 942 20.99 37.89 -4.09
N ASN A 943 19.71 37.77 -3.71
CA ASN A 943 18.61 38.46 -4.39
C ASN A 943 18.70 39.97 -4.12
N LEU A 944 19.12 40.73 -5.14
CA LEU A 944 19.31 42.18 -5.07
C LEU A 944 17.99 42.95 -5.01
N ALA A 945 16.87 42.30 -5.38
CA ALA A 945 15.52 42.84 -5.28
C ALA A 945 14.84 42.53 -3.94
N LEU A 946 15.40 41.67 -3.08
CA LEU A 946 14.79 41.28 -1.81
C LEU A 946 14.48 42.50 -0.92
N GLY A 947 13.23 42.60 -0.48
CA GLY A 947 12.67 43.67 0.33
C GLY A 947 12.56 45.03 -0.38
N ARG A 948 12.78 45.11 -1.69
CA ARG A 948 12.75 46.38 -2.43
C ARG A 948 11.32 46.83 -2.72
N PRO A 949 11.01 48.13 -2.67
CA PRO A 949 9.66 48.61 -3.00
C PRO A 949 9.29 48.28 -4.45
N VAL A 950 8.07 47.79 -4.65
CA VAL A 950 7.50 47.53 -5.98
C VAL A 950 6.26 48.39 -6.18
N GLU A 951 6.22 49.13 -7.29
CA GLU A 951 5.04 49.87 -7.74
C GLU A 951 4.42 49.14 -8.94
N ALA A 952 3.19 48.64 -8.77
CA ALA A 952 2.44 48.01 -9.85
C ALA A 952 1.44 48.98 -10.47
N SER A 953 1.33 49.02 -11.82
CA SER A 953 0.34 49.86 -12.50
C SER A 953 -1.11 49.43 -12.27
N SER A 954 -1.32 48.21 -11.76
CA SER A 954 -2.61 47.67 -11.35
C SER A 954 -2.43 46.70 -10.20
N THR A 955 -3.39 46.61 -9.29
CA THR A 955 -3.40 45.62 -8.20
C THR A 955 -4.84 45.20 -7.92
N HIS A 956 -5.07 43.90 -7.79
CA HIS A 956 -6.39 43.33 -7.56
C HIS A 956 -6.88 43.63 -6.12
N PRO A 957 -8.13 44.07 -5.92
CA PRO A 957 -8.65 44.41 -4.59
C PRO A 957 -9.05 43.19 -3.73
N GLY A 958 -9.12 41.99 -4.32
CA GLY A 958 -9.47 40.72 -3.67
C GLY A 958 -8.43 40.21 -2.66
N GLY A 959 -8.72 39.08 -2.01
CA GLY A 959 -7.85 38.49 -0.99
C GLY A 959 -7.78 39.30 0.31
N ASN A 960 -8.82 40.07 0.66
CA ASN A 960 -8.79 41.00 1.80
C ASN A 960 -7.62 42.00 1.76
N GLY A 961 -7.13 42.36 0.56
CA GLY A 961 -6.02 43.29 0.39
C GLY A 961 -4.63 42.68 0.54
N THR A 962 -4.50 41.35 0.50
CA THR A 962 -3.19 40.67 0.60
C THR A 962 -2.42 40.59 -0.72
N LEU A 963 -3.05 40.84 -1.87
CA LEU A 963 -2.46 40.64 -3.21
C LEU A 963 -1.57 41.82 -3.68
N VAL A 964 -0.77 42.39 -2.79
CA VAL A 964 -0.03 43.64 -3.00
C VAL A 964 1.27 43.44 -3.76
N ALA A 965 1.75 44.49 -4.43
CA ALA A 965 2.99 44.44 -5.23
C ALA A 965 4.25 44.14 -4.39
N ALA A 966 4.26 44.49 -3.10
CA ALA A 966 5.39 44.24 -2.20
C ALA A 966 5.73 42.74 -2.07
N ASN A 967 4.73 41.87 -2.28
CA ASN A 967 4.89 40.42 -2.27
C ASN A 967 5.83 39.91 -3.36
N LEU A 968 6.04 40.66 -4.45
CA LEU A 968 6.89 40.23 -5.56
C LEU A 968 8.39 40.22 -5.22
N THR A 969 8.77 40.67 -4.04
CA THR A 969 10.17 40.84 -3.65
C THR A 969 10.37 40.53 -2.17
N ASP A 970 9.40 39.90 -1.51
CA ASP A 970 9.49 39.61 -0.07
C ASP A 970 10.25 38.31 0.21
N GLY A 971 10.50 37.50 -0.82
CA GLY A 971 11.16 36.20 -0.69
C GLY A 971 10.27 35.12 -0.08
N ASP A 972 8.95 35.36 0.02
CA ASP A 972 7.96 34.42 0.53
C ASP A 972 7.12 33.87 -0.63
N ASP A 973 7.44 32.65 -1.06
CA ASP A 973 6.77 31.95 -2.15
C ASP A 973 5.28 31.60 -1.87
N THR A 974 4.81 31.82 -0.63
CA THR A 974 3.42 31.64 -0.24
C THR A 974 2.58 32.91 -0.43
N THR A 975 3.22 34.06 -0.63
CA THR A 975 2.53 35.31 -0.97
C THR A 975 2.51 35.52 -2.49
N ARG A 976 1.69 36.46 -2.96
CA ARG A 976 1.63 36.81 -4.39
C ARG A 976 1.02 38.17 -4.64
N TRP A 977 1.37 38.76 -5.77
CA TRP A 977 0.65 39.89 -6.36
C TRP A 977 -0.31 39.40 -7.46
N ALA A 978 -1.39 40.14 -7.68
CA ALA A 978 -2.26 39.95 -8.84
C ALA A 978 -2.70 41.30 -9.42
N ALA A 979 -2.76 41.39 -10.75
CA ALA A 979 -3.36 42.54 -11.43
C ALA A 979 -4.89 42.55 -11.27
N ALA A 980 -5.52 43.72 -11.33
CA ALA A 980 -6.99 43.80 -11.37
C ALA A 980 -7.53 43.09 -12.62
N ASP A 981 -8.76 42.55 -12.54
CA ASP A 981 -9.38 41.78 -13.64
C ASP A 981 -9.55 42.58 -14.94
N ASP A 982 -9.63 43.91 -14.84
CA ASP A 982 -9.80 44.85 -15.95
C ASP A 982 -8.51 45.60 -16.33
N ALA A 983 -7.35 45.17 -15.82
CA ALA A 983 -6.07 45.82 -16.09
C ALA A 983 -5.72 45.83 -17.59
N ALA A 984 -5.31 47.01 -18.09
CA ALA A 984 -4.85 47.18 -19.46
C ALA A 984 -3.34 46.86 -19.57
N TYR A 985 -2.95 46.19 -20.65
CA TYR A 985 -1.56 45.95 -20.99
C TYR A 985 -0.93 47.20 -21.66
N PRO A 986 0.35 47.51 -21.41
CA PRO A 986 1.26 46.76 -20.55
C PRO A 986 0.98 47.00 -19.05
N ILE A 987 1.04 45.93 -18.27
CA ILE A 987 1.01 46.01 -16.80
C ILE A 987 2.47 46.09 -16.35
N THR A 988 2.82 47.13 -15.60
CA THR A 988 4.21 47.39 -15.20
C THR A 988 4.40 47.11 -13.73
N LEU A 989 5.50 46.44 -13.41
CA LEU A 989 5.97 46.16 -12.06
C LEU A 989 7.35 46.83 -11.92
N ASP A 990 7.37 47.94 -11.20
CA ASP A 990 8.54 48.81 -11.09
C ASP A 990 9.22 48.59 -9.74
N ILE A 991 10.39 47.95 -9.75
CA ILE A 991 11.20 47.69 -8.57
C ILE A 991 12.17 48.85 -8.36
N ASP A 992 12.11 49.49 -7.18
CA ASP A 992 13.09 50.51 -6.78
C ASP A 992 14.27 49.87 -6.04
N LEU A 993 15.40 49.73 -6.75
CA LEU A 993 16.63 49.15 -6.20
C LEU A 993 17.36 50.14 -5.25
N GLY A 994 16.86 51.37 -5.12
CA GLY A 994 17.35 52.41 -4.20
C GLY A 994 18.68 53.06 -4.57
N ALA A 995 19.55 52.35 -5.30
CA ALA A 995 20.82 52.84 -5.82
C ALA A 995 21.17 52.08 -7.12
N ASP A 996 22.11 52.62 -7.89
CA ASP A 996 22.63 51.95 -9.07
C ASP A 996 23.16 50.56 -8.70
N THR A 997 22.45 49.54 -9.18
CA THR A 997 22.69 48.15 -8.88
C THR A 997 23.04 47.43 -10.17
N THR A 998 24.15 46.68 -10.16
CA THR A 998 24.60 45.91 -11.32
C THR A 998 24.15 44.46 -11.20
N PHE A 999 23.45 43.97 -12.23
CA PHE A 999 22.95 42.60 -12.33
C PHE A 999 23.05 42.10 -13.77
N ASP A 1000 23.03 40.80 -13.98
CA ASP A 1000 23.09 40.14 -15.29
C ASP A 1000 22.02 39.04 -15.46
N GLU A 1001 21.16 38.90 -14.46
CA GLU A 1001 20.10 37.92 -14.43
C GLU A 1001 18.86 38.47 -13.68
N VAL A 1002 17.68 38.16 -14.22
CA VAL A 1002 16.37 38.43 -13.59
C VAL A 1002 15.56 37.14 -13.57
N TYR A 1003 15.12 36.74 -12.39
CA TYR A 1003 14.22 35.63 -12.15
C TYR A 1003 12.79 36.14 -12.00
N LEU A 1004 11.83 35.44 -12.59
CA LEU A 1004 10.41 35.77 -12.60
C LEU A 1004 9.59 34.51 -12.35
N ASP A 1005 8.59 34.59 -11.48
CA ASP A 1005 7.69 33.46 -11.20
C ASP A 1005 6.21 33.90 -11.24
N GLU A 1006 5.39 33.18 -12.01
CA GLU A 1006 3.94 33.33 -12.00
C GLU A 1006 3.31 32.44 -10.92
N TYR A 1007 2.23 32.90 -10.28
CA TYR A 1007 1.48 32.04 -9.36
C TYR A 1007 0.54 31.09 -10.11
N THR A 1008 0.49 29.83 -9.69
CA THR A 1008 -0.54 28.86 -10.13
C THR A 1008 -1.09 28.06 -8.96
N ASP A 1009 -2.31 27.57 -9.11
CA ASP A 1009 -2.96 26.63 -8.19
C ASP A 1009 -3.82 25.62 -8.98
N ALA A 1010 -4.54 24.74 -8.28
CA ALA A 1010 -5.37 23.71 -8.89
C ALA A 1010 -6.43 24.25 -9.90
N GLY A 1011 -6.72 25.56 -9.90
CA GLY A 1011 -7.67 26.20 -10.80
C GLY A 1011 -7.07 27.22 -11.76
N THR A 1012 -5.76 27.48 -11.73
CA THR A 1012 -5.15 28.59 -12.46
C THR A 1012 -3.85 28.20 -13.18
N ASN A 1013 -3.73 28.56 -14.46
CA ASN A 1013 -2.51 28.39 -15.25
C ASN A 1013 -1.70 29.69 -15.29
N PRO A 1014 -0.42 29.65 -15.72
CA PRO A 1014 0.32 30.84 -16.09
C PRO A 1014 -0.40 31.62 -17.20
N ARG A 1015 -0.31 32.95 -17.16
CA ARG A 1015 -1.16 33.85 -17.95
C ARG A 1015 -0.34 34.76 -18.84
N VAL A 1016 0.92 35.03 -18.52
CA VAL A 1016 1.77 35.92 -19.32
C VAL A 1016 2.25 35.21 -20.58
N ARG A 1017 2.08 35.86 -21.74
CA ARG A 1017 2.63 35.40 -23.03
C ARG A 1017 3.84 36.21 -23.46
N THR A 1018 3.77 37.53 -23.36
CA THR A 1018 4.87 38.42 -23.77
C THR A 1018 5.20 39.39 -22.66
N TYR A 1019 6.49 39.69 -22.48
CA TYR A 1019 6.97 40.63 -21.47
C TYR A 1019 8.31 41.25 -21.88
N GLU A 1020 8.63 42.37 -21.24
CA GLU A 1020 9.88 43.10 -21.41
C GLU A 1020 10.53 43.41 -20.06
N LEU A 1021 11.85 43.40 -20.03
CA LEU A 1021 12.66 43.92 -18.92
C LEU A 1021 13.27 45.25 -19.33
N GLN A 1022 13.03 46.27 -18.51
CA GLN A 1022 13.44 47.64 -18.79
C GLN A 1022 14.27 48.21 -17.63
N ARG A 1023 15.33 48.95 -17.97
CA ARG A 1023 16.15 49.69 -16.99
C ARG A 1023 15.76 51.15 -17.00
N TRP A 1024 15.82 51.82 -15.85
CA TRP A 1024 15.67 53.27 -15.79
C TRP A 1024 16.97 53.96 -16.23
N ASP A 1025 16.87 54.86 -17.20
CA ASP A 1025 17.95 55.75 -17.61
C ASP A 1025 17.74 57.12 -16.97
N ALA A 1026 18.44 57.39 -15.87
CA ALA A 1026 18.31 58.65 -15.14
C ALA A 1026 18.77 59.87 -15.95
N GLY A 1027 19.68 59.70 -16.92
CA GLY A 1027 20.17 60.78 -17.77
C GLY A 1027 19.14 61.22 -18.81
N ALA A 1028 18.34 60.28 -19.32
CA ALA A 1028 17.27 60.54 -20.27
C ALA A 1028 15.89 60.72 -19.61
N GLY A 1029 15.71 60.27 -18.37
CA GLY A 1029 14.41 60.25 -17.68
C GLY A 1029 13.42 59.27 -18.31
N THR A 1030 13.91 58.16 -18.87
CA THR A 1030 13.09 57.20 -19.62
C THR A 1030 13.44 55.75 -19.27
N TRP A 1031 12.49 54.84 -19.51
CA TRP A 1031 12.71 53.40 -19.45
C TRP A 1031 13.29 52.88 -20.76
N VAL A 1032 14.29 52.02 -20.69
CA VAL A 1032 14.97 51.41 -21.84
C VAL A 1032 14.88 49.90 -21.74
N THR A 1033 14.22 49.26 -22.72
CA THR A 1033 14.13 47.81 -22.83
C THR A 1033 15.50 47.20 -23.13
N PHE A 1034 15.94 46.25 -22.30
CA PHE A 1034 17.18 45.49 -22.52
C PHE A 1034 16.93 44.00 -22.77
N ALA A 1035 15.73 43.49 -22.49
CA ALA A 1035 15.30 42.15 -22.89
C ALA A 1035 13.80 42.12 -23.23
N SER A 1036 13.44 41.34 -24.24
CA SER A 1036 12.05 41.04 -24.61
C SER A 1036 11.89 39.54 -24.80
N ARG A 1037 10.74 39.01 -24.40
CA ARG A 1037 10.40 37.59 -24.48
C ARG A 1037 8.93 37.42 -24.89
N ASP A 1038 8.66 36.39 -25.68
CA ASP A 1038 7.34 36.09 -26.23
C ASP A 1038 6.88 34.64 -26.00
N ASP A 1039 7.60 33.92 -25.13
CA ASP A 1039 7.40 32.50 -24.81
C ASP A 1039 6.72 32.27 -23.45
N GLY A 1040 6.29 33.34 -22.78
CA GLY A 1040 5.66 33.32 -21.46
C GLY A 1040 6.66 33.35 -20.29
N ILE A 1041 6.16 33.65 -19.10
CA ILE A 1041 6.96 33.58 -17.87
C ILE A 1041 6.84 32.15 -17.33
N GLY A 1042 5.63 31.73 -16.93
CA GLY A 1042 5.47 30.42 -16.30
C GLY A 1042 6.11 30.39 -14.91
N HIS A 1043 6.63 29.22 -14.53
CA HIS A 1043 7.39 29.07 -13.31
C HIS A 1043 8.90 29.08 -13.55
N ASP A 1044 9.65 29.54 -12.56
CA ASP A 1044 11.12 29.48 -12.51
C ASP A 1044 11.84 30.14 -13.68
N ARG A 1045 11.30 31.26 -14.16
CA ARG A 1045 11.80 31.88 -15.39
C ARG A 1045 13.01 32.73 -15.11
N THR A 1046 14.17 32.17 -15.44
CA THR A 1046 15.43 32.93 -15.45
C THR A 1046 15.65 33.58 -16.82
N VAL A 1047 15.78 34.91 -16.82
CA VAL A 1047 16.19 35.70 -17.98
C VAL A 1047 17.63 36.15 -17.77
N SER A 1048 18.51 35.69 -18.63
CA SER A 1048 19.93 36.05 -18.64
C SER A 1048 20.42 36.27 -20.08
N GLY A 1049 21.74 36.44 -20.26
CA GLY A 1049 22.36 36.60 -21.57
C GLY A 1049 22.22 37.99 -22.19
N PHE A 1050 21.70 38.97 -21.44
CA PHE A 1050 21.65 40.38 -21.83
C PHE A 1050 22.91 41.17 -21.41
N GLY A 1051 23.92 40.50 -20.86
CA GLY A 1051 25.12 41.13 -20.29
C GLY A 1051 24.82 41.82 -18.95
N SER A 1052 25.77 42.62 -18.45
CA SER A 1052 25.55 43.37 -17.21
C SER A 1052 24.74 44.64 -17.45
N VAL A 1053 23.66 44.80 -16.69
CA VAL A 1053 22.84 46.01 -16.62
C VAL A 1053 23.13 46.72 -15.29
N THR A 1054 23.23 48.05 -15.32
CA THR A 1054 23.31 48.87 -14.11
C THR A 1054 22.21 49.92 -14.14
N THR A 1055 21.39 49.95 -13.09
CA THR A 1055 20.28 50.91 -12.96
C THR A 1055 19.81 51.01 -11.51
N SER A 1056 19.16 52.12 -11.17
CA SER A 1056 18.49 52.32 -9.88
C SER A 1056 17.08 51.72 -9.84
N ARG A 1057 16.46 51.41 -11.00
CA ARG A 1057 15.12 50.83 -11.07
C ARG A 1057 15.00 49.83 -12.22
N LEU A 1058 14.36 48.70 -11.92
CA LEU A 1058 14.01 47.66 -12.88
C LEU A 1058 12.51 47.69 -13.11
N ARG A 1059 12.06 47.56 -14.36
CA ARG A 1059 10.65 47.37 -14.69
C ARG A 1059 10.45 46.04 -15.40
N VAL A 1060 9.53 45.23 -14.89
CA VAL A 1060 8.96 44.09 -15.60
C VAL A 1060 7.65 44.57 -16.24
N ALA A 1061 7.65 44.71 -17.56
CA ALA A 1061 6.46 45.10 -18.31
C ALA A 1061 5.82 43.86 -18.92
N LEU A 1062 4.69 43.43 -18.37
CA LEU A 1062 3.87 42.37 -18.95
C LEU A 1062 3.14 42.97 -20.14
N THR A 1063 3.39 42.50 -21.35
CA THR A 1063 2.91 43.13 -22.60
C THR A 1063 1.80 42.36 -23.30
N GLY A 1064 1.57 41.10 -22.93
CA GLY A 1064 0.51 40.29 -23.53
C GLY A 1064 0.17 39.04 -22.72
N ARG A 1065 -1.11 38.66 -22.79
CA ARG A 1065 -1.66 37.46 -22.17
C ARG A 1065 -1.66 36.27 -23.12
N ILE A 1066 -1.56 35.05 -22.59
CA ILE A 1066 -1.87 33.83 -23.33
C ILE A 1066 -3.33 33.90 -23.81
N SER A 1067 -3.56 33.62 -25.09
CA SER A 1067 -4.85 33.87 -25.74
C SER A 1067 -6.00 32.99 -25.24
N THR A 1068 -5.68 31.82 -24.67
CA THR A 1068 -6.65 30.89 -24.07
C THR A 1068 -7.01 31.24 -22.63
N GLU A 1069 -6.21 32.06 -21.97
CA GLU A 1069 -6.45 32.47 -20.59
C GLU A 1069 -7.43 33.67 -20.56
N VAL A 1070 -8.25 33.72 -19.52
CA VAL A 1070 -9.31 34.74 -19.36
C VAL A 1070 -9.01 35.75 -18.25
N TYR A 1071 -8.15 35.41 -17.29
CA TYR A 1071 -7.78 36.25 -16.15
C TYR A 1071 -6.51 37.07 -16.40
N THR A 1072 -6.29 38.16 -15.66
CA THR A 1072 -5.06 38.96 -15.70
C THR A 1072 -3.94 38.29 -14.89
N PRO A 1073 -2.65 38.66 -15.10
CA PRO A 1073 -1.52 37.95 -14.51
C PRO A 1073 -1.48 37.99 -12.99
N THR A 1074 -0.87 36.96 -12.41
CA THR A 1074 -0.53 36.88 -10.99
C THR A 1074 0.87 36.32 -10.87
N MET A 1075 1.67 36.91 -9.99
CA MET A 1075 3.09 36.59 -9.86
C MET A 1075 3.45 36.45 -8.38
N THR A 1076 4.33 35.50 -8.10
CA THR A 1076 4.85 35.12 -6.78
C THR A 1076 6.10 35.92 -6.49
N GLU A 1077 7.10 35.90 -7.38
CA GLU A 1077 8.42 36.48 -7.09
C GLU A 1077 9.06 37.14 -8.32
N ILE A 1078 9.83 38.19 -8.07
CA ILE A 1078 10.78 38.84 -8.97
C ILE A 1078 12.10 38.97 -8.22
N ALA A 1079 13.09 38.17 -8.62
CA ALA A 1079 14.41 38.21 -8.03
C ALA A 1079 15.46 38.70 -9.05
N VAL A 1080 16.51 39.36 -8.55
CA VAL A 1080 17.56 39.96 -9.38
C VAL A 1080 18.91 39.48 -8.88
N TYR A 1081 19.72 38.93 -9.79
CA TYR A 1081 20.97 38.29 -9.43
C TYR A 1081 22.16 38.80 -10.26
N ARG A 1082 23.35 38.59 -9.71
CA ARG A 1082 24.62 38.80 -10.38
C ARG A 1082 25.43 37.52 -10.39
N THR A 1083 25.80 37.02 -11.56
CA THR A 1083 26.64 35.82 -11.67
C THR A 1083 28.07 36.11 -11.16
N GLY A 1084 28.54 35.33 -10.20
CA GLY A 1084 29.91 35.41 -9.63
C GLY A 1084 30.13 36.40 -8.49
N GLY A 1085 29.08 36.75 -7.74
CA GLY A 1085 29.14 37.59 -6.53
C GLY A 1085 29.01 36.80 -5.24
#